data_AF-A0A358M5G2-F1
#
_entry.id   AF-A0A358M5G2-F1
#
_cell.length_a   1.000
_cell.length_b   1.000
_cell.length_c   1.000
_cell.angle_alpha   90.00
_cell.angle_beta   90.00
_cell.angle_gamma   90.00
#
_symmetry.space_group_name_H-M   'P 1'
#
loop_
_entity.id
_entity.type
_entity.pdbx_description
1 polymer ?
#
loop_
_entity_poly.entity_id
_entity_poly.type
_entity_poly.pdbx_seq_one_letter_code
_entity_poly.pdbx_strand_id
1 'polypeptide(L)'
;MKKFARRIFFAVLTFAIAAGLLPLRMENVLALMMTYEPSSYYRSSVYYSRLTGVTLTGNPKTDLVLVAASQVGYHEGNSRSELGGGNTSGTANYTEYAYWFGPRVRGDSNFWYAWCAMFISWCARQAGIPESMINNSSMATCSGNPSLSGSYAFHIEKKTKDTYTPQAGDIIFFSSSGTASGQHVGIVESVSGGYVHTIEGNASNQVLRRSYALTSSQIVYYGVMNGAGGGTAPSYETTWDIGTYTVTASALNIRQYPTASSAKTGSYPNGSIVTIYEYLTDGSWGRTDDGWISMDYVSRRYETISINAQTYEKGAPITVYTGNTGNYPEAWIGLYRQGEVEDPYTAGGVEARVYEYVGSNSSVTFDSSSLTAGSYYVRAYCSGGLSAYVKISDPVFFTVTEGTQTYVRDADLYTISNVTAINVRAVPQTGAVVKTLDAGAVIPIYEICDLQVTGGTQRWGRTDGGWLAMVSSADLTTPYCVPYKKTISMSESYIQGSKLIVTAYDIVHPAYTGVWLGIYNAADSDRSEDVQGAVSVLWADAIADESGNAVMTFPSQNQSDKGISYVLPAGSYYARLFCTIGDDAYIALSDKLAFTVVSSANTAVVSSNAASYIKGETMKISYGGGSLTDTAWIGIYPISQNVYQAENPSLLWQYVSSAGGTAYFPTTALPAGSYKLVIFQDDGYTALNTDPFEILQNTAVFTAAAGSYKITASALNVRSYPVTGSVYGLYYQNEIVSVYETYQTESGSLWGRTDLGWISMSYAAPA
;
A
#
# COMPACT_ATOMS: atom_id res chain seq x y z
N MET A 1 12.33 25.79 -29.15
CA MET A 1 12.22 25.23 -30.52
C MET A 1 13.36 24.22 -30.72
N LYS A 2 13.10 22.92 -30.83
CA LYS A 2 12.83 22.14 -32.07
C LYS A 2 13.97 22.16 -33.12
N LYS A 3 14.83 21.14 -33.08
CA LYS A 3 15.51 20.40 -34.19
C LYS A 3 16.49 19.38 -33.55
N PHE A 4 16.39 18.05 -33.63
CA PHE A 4 15.68 17.10 -34.52
C PHE A 4 16.31 17.00 -35.94
N ALA A 5 16.68 15.84 -36.52
CA ALA A 5 16.95 14.46 -36.05
C ALA A 5 17.55 13.61 -37.23
N ARG A 6 17.86 12.31 -37.02
CA ARG A 6 18.00 11.22 -38.04
C ARG A 6 19.22 11.27 -39.01
N ARG A 7 19.64 10.20 -39.73
CA ARG A 7 19.76 8.71 -39.52
C ARG A 7 20.34 8.04 -40.83
N ILE A 8 20.87 6.79 -40.73
CA ILE A 8 20.75 5.67 -41.72
C ILE A 8 21.71 5.49 -42.97
N PHE A 9 22.54 4.42 -42.91
CA PHE A 9 22.74 3.26 -43.87
C PHE A 9 23.68 3.18 -45.13
N PHE A 10 24.54 2.13 -45.10
CA PHE A 10 24.75 0.95 -46.02
C PHE A 10 25.54 0.92 -47.37
N ALA A 11 26.40 -0.13 -47.46
CA ALA A 11 26.81 -0.97 -48.63
C ALA A 11 27.54 -2.25 -48.08
N VAL A 12 27.44 -3.54 -48.48
CA VAL A 12 26.65 -4.33 -49.48
C VAL A 12 27.16 -4.23 -50.94
N LEU A 13 27.51 -5.29 -51.71
CA LEU A 13 27.70 -6.78 -51.57
C LEU A 13 28.42 -7.32 -52.89
N THR A 14 28.76 -8.58 -53.28
CA THR A 14 28.60 -10.02 -52.89
C THR A 14 29.61 -10.90 -53.70
N PHE A 15 30.10 -12.08 -53.23
CA PHE A 15 30.49 -13.27 -54.04
C PHE A 15 30.95 -14.46 -53.13
N ALA A 16 30.67 -15.77 -53.35
CA ALA A 16 29.49 -16.49 -53.87
C ALA A 16 29.48 -17.96 -53.35
N ILE A 17 28.37 -18.70 -53.54
CA ILE A 17 27.93 -19.90 -52.79
C ILE A 17 27.57 -21.06 -53.76
N ALA A 18 27.68 -22.37 -53.48
CA ALA A 18 28.48 -23.19 -52.52
C ALA A 18 28.23 -24.70 -52.84
N ALA A 19 28.95 -25.66 -52.22
CA ALA A 19 28.65 -27.10 -52.33
C ALA A 19 29.14 -27.94 -51.12
N GLY A 20 28.41 -29.01 -50.77
CA GLY A 20 28.89 -30.10 -49.89
C GLY A 20 28.39 -30.10 -48.44
N LEU A 21 27.14 -30.51 -48.22
CA LEU A 21 26.62 -30.81 -46.86
C LEU A 21 27.12 -32.18 -46.36
N LEU A 22 27.95 -32.17 -45.33
CA LEU A 22 28.04 -33.25 -44.34
C LEU A 22 27.51 -32.70 -43.00
N PRO A 23 26.48 -33.30 -42.40
CA PRO A 23 26.09 -32.93 -41.04
C PRO A 23 27.17 -33.42 -40.09
N LEU A 24 27.97 -32.49 -39.56
CA LEU A 24 28.75 -32.76 -38.36
C LEU A 24 27.78 -33.20 -37.27
N ARG A 25 27.94 -34.43 -36.78
CA ARG A 25 27.36 -34.84 -35.50
C ARG A 25 28.01 -34.00 -34.40
N MET A 26 27.43 -32.83 -34.11
CA MET A 26 27.31 -32.41 -32.73
C MET A 26 26.37 -33.42 -32.08
N GLU A 27 26.95 -34.45 -31.47
CA GLU A 27 26.20 -35.23 -30.49
C GLU A 27 25.90 -34.28 -29.34
N ASN A 28 24.61 -34.11 -29.02
CA ASN A 28 24.18 -33.20 -27.97
C ASN A 28 24.64 -33.76 -26.62
N VAL A 29 25.85 -33.40 -26.21
CA VAL A 29 26.32 -33.58 -24.84
C VAL A 29 25.51 -32.62 -23.98
N LEU A 30 24.36 -33.11 -23.52
CA LEU A 30 23.46 -32.38 -22.63
C LEU A 30 24.17 -32.17 -21.29
N ALA A 31 24.70 -30.97 -21.12
CA ALA A 31 25.20 -30.47 -19.84
C ALA A 31 24.13 -30.66 -18.75
N LEU A 32 24.55 -31.06 -17.54
CA LEU A 32 23.67 -31.32 -16.42
C LEU A 32 22.80 -30.09 -16.13
N MET A 33 21.49 -30.22 -16.37
CA MET A 33 20.51 -29.18 -16.05
C MET A 33 20.20 -29.21 -14.55
N MET A 34 20.38 -28.07 -13.89
CA MET A 34 20.16 -27.90 -12.46
C MET A 34 18.68 -28.06 -12.13
N THR A 35 18.35 -28.81 -11.07
CA THR A 35 16.95 -29.00 -10.62
C THR A 35 16.36 -27.75 -9.93
N TYR A 36 17.10 -26.65 -9.89
CA TYR A 36 16.73 -25.41 -9.21
C TYR A 36 17.57 -24.22 -9.71
N GLU A 37 17.06 -23.00 -9.52
CA GLU A 37 17.83 -21.76 -9.74
C GLU A 37 18.92 -21.58 -8.65
N PRO A 38 20.23 -21.64 -8.98
CA PRO A 38 21.32 -21.59 -7.99
C PRO A 38 21.71 -20.16 -7.62
N SER A 39 22.44 -19.97 -6.52
CA SER A 39 22.89 -18.61 -6.16
C SER A 39 23.80 -18.00 -7.25
N SER A 40 23.81 -16.67 -7.35
CA SER A 40 24.69 -15.95 -8.28
C SER A 40 26.17 -16.25 -7.99
N TYR A 41 26.54 -16.30 -6.71
CA TYR A 41 27.89 -16.61 -6.25
C TYR A 41 28.32 -18.04 -6.63
N TYR A 42 27.41 -19.02 -6.51
CA TYR A 42 27.67 -20.37 -6.98
C TYR A 42 27.77 -20.46 -8.50
N ARG A 43 26.88 -19.79 -9.25
CA ARG A 43 26.93 -19.74 -10.73
C ARG A 43 28.24 -19.14 -11.28
N SER A 44 28.89 -18.23 -10.53
CA SER A 44 30.23 -17.71 -10.85
C SER A 44 31.40 -18.61 -10.40
N SER A 45 31.14 -19.75 -9.76
CA SER A 45 32.18 -20.61 -9.17
C SER A 45 32.69 -21.69 -10.13
N VAL A 46 33.93 -22.14 -9.88
CA VAL A 46 34.51 -23.31 -10.53
C VAL A 46 33.70 -24.59 -10.27
N TYR A 47 32.98 -24.68 -9.16
CA TYR A 47 32.20 -25.87 -8.78
C TYR A 47 30.91 -26.00 -9.61
N TYR A 48 30.29 -24.88 -9.97
CA TYR A 48 29.18 -24.86 -10.92
C TYR A 48 29.65 -25.18 -12.35
N SER A 49 30.82 -24.66 -12.77
CA SER A 49 31.42 -25.02 -14.07
C SER A 49 31.79 -26.50 -14.15
N ARG A 50 32.26 -27.12 -13.05
CA ARG A 50 32.52 -28.56 -12.98
C ARG A 50 31.22 -29.37 -13.01
N LEU A 51 30.20 -28.95 -12.26
CA LEU A 51 28.90 -29.65 -12.18
C LEU A 51 28.18 -29.67 -13.53
N THR A 52 28.08 -28.51 -14.20
CA THR A 52 27.42 -28.42 -15.52
C THR A 52 28.20 -29.17 -16.61
N GLY A 53 29.51 -29.40 -16.41
CA GLY A 53 30.33 -30.30 -17.22
C GLY A 53 30.18 -31.80 -16.91
N VAL A 54 29.41 -32.21 -15.89
CA VAL A 54 29.11 -33.63 -15.65
C VAL A 54 28.16 -34.14 -16.73
N THR A 55 28.51 -35.26 -17.35
CA THR A 55 27.60 -36.06 -18.18
C THR A 55 27.02 -37.18 -17.30
N LEU A 56 25.71 -37.20 -17.13
CA LEU A 56 25.02 -38.27 -16.41
C LEU A 56 24.96 -39.55 -17.27
N THR A 57 25.08 -40.70 -16.62
CA THR A 57 25.16 -42.03 -17.26
C THR A 57 23.82 -42.77 -17.27
N GLY A 58 22.85 -42.33 -16.48
CA GLY A 58 21.61 -43.05 -16.21
C GLY A 58 21.78 -44.18 -15.17
N ASN A 59 22.97 -44.36 -14.61
CA ASN A 59 23.20 -45.25 -13.48
C ASN A 59 23.21 -44.41 -12.18
N PRO A 60 22.20 -44.54 -11.30
CA PRO A 60 22.06 -43.65 -10.14
C PRO A 60 23.22 -43.78 -9.14
N LYS A 61 23.87 -44.95 -9.03
CA LYS A 61 25.06 -45.10 -8.17
C LYS A 61 26.28 -44.37 -8.75
N THR A 62 26.50 -44.48 -10.06
CA THR A 62 27.59 -43.78 -10.76
C THR A 62 27.38 -42.27 -10.76
N ASP A 63 26.15 -41.84 -11.04
CA ASP A 63 25.79 -40.43 -11.21
C ASP A 63 25.86 -39.66 -9.88
N LEU A 64 25.47 -40.27 -8.76
CA LEU A 64 25.68 -39.71 -7.42
C LEU A 64 27.16 -39.40 -7.14
N VAL A 65 28.06 -40.31 -7.54
CA VAL A 65 29.51 -40.17 -7.35
C VAL A 65 30.10 -39.11 -8.29
N LEU A 66 29.68 -39.06 -9.57
CA LEU A 66 30.12 -38.05 -10.53
C LEU A 66 29.73 -36.63 -10.09
N VAL A 67 28.48 -36.46 -9.64
CA VAL A 67 27.98 -35.18 -9.11
C VAL A 67 28.78 -34.77 -7.86
N ALA A 68 28.95 -35.68 -6.88
CA ALA A 68 29.73 -35.38 -5.68
C ALA A 68 31.20 -35.05 -6.01
N ALA A 69 31.82 -35.77 -6.96
CA ALA A 69 33.20 -35.57 -7.37
C ALA A 69 33.45 -34.18 -8.01
N SER A 70 32.45 -33.63 -8.71
CA SER A 70 32.53 -32.28 -9.29
C SER A 70 32.74 -31.18 -8.23
N GLN A 71 32.26 -31.43 -7.00
CA GLN A 71 32.25 -30.47 -5.89
C GLN A 71 33.51 -30.51 -5.02
N VAL A 72 34.43 -31.46 -5.22
CA VAL A 72 35.61 -31.64 -4.37
C VAL A 72 36.49 -30.36 -4.36
N GLY A 73 36.75 -29.86 -3.14
CA GLY A 73 37.41 -28.59 -2.86
C GLY A 73 36.46 -27.47 -2.41
N TYR A 74 35.14 -27.61 -2.59
CA TYR A 74 34.17 -26.61 -2.14
C TYR A 74 34.29 -26.39 -0.62
N HIS A 75 34.51 -25.14 -0.20
CA HIS A 75 34.61 -24.74 1.20
C HIS A 75 33.44 -23.85 1.59
N GLU A 76 32.83 -24.06 2.75
CA GLU A 76 31.76 -23.19 3.24
C GLU A 76 32.23 -21.74 3.47
N GLY A 77 31.28 -20.81 3.43
CA GLY A 77 31.51 -19.41 3.77
C GLY A 77 30.93 -18.98 5.11
N ASN A 78 31.06 -17.68 5.38
CA ASN A 78 30.56 -16.99 6.57
C ASN A 78 29.30 -16.14 6.29
N SER A 79 28.88 -16.02 5.02
CA SER A 79 27.73 -15.19 4.62
C SER A 79 27.07 -15.69 3.32
N ARG A 80 25.86 -15.17 3.01
CA ARG A 80 25.17 -15.46 1.71
C ARG A 80 25.95 -14.97 0.48
N SER A 81 26.93 -14.06 0.66
CA SER A 81 27.84 -13.60 -0.40
C SER A 81 28.97 -14.58 -0.72
N GLU A 82 29.13 -15.65 0.05
CA GLU A 82 30.27 -16.58 -0.03
C GLU A 82 29.88 -17.99 -0.51
N LEU A 83 28.62 -18.17 -0.96
CA LEU A 83 28.06 -19.45 -1.45
C LEU A 83 28.78 -20.02 -2.69
N GLY A 84 29.76 -19.30 -3.26
CA GLY A 84 30.63 -19.75 -4.35
C GLY A 84 31.68 -20.80 -3.97
N GLY A 85 31.77 -21.23 -2.71
CA GLY A 85 32.62 -22.36 -2.31
C GLY A 85 34.12 -22.08 -2.22
N GLY A 86 34.52 -20.81 -2.33
CA GLY A 86 35.91 -20.38 -2.47
C GLY A 86 36.57 -19.78 -1.22
N ASN A 87 35.83 -19.64 -0.11
CA ASN A 87 36.39 -19.10 1.13
C ASN A 87 37.18 -20.19 1.87
N THR A 88 38.52 -20.14 1.84
CA THR A 88 39.41 -21.13 2.47
C THR A 88 39.48 -21.06 4.01
N SER A 89 38.58 -20.33 4.66
CA SER A 89 38.54 -20.17 6.13
C SER A 89 37.13 -19.96 6.71
N GLY A 90 36.06 -20.33 5.98
CA GLY A 90 34.69 -20.22 6.48
C GLY A 90 34.35 -21.23 7.58
N THR A 91 33.54 -20.80 8.56
CA THR A 91 33.16 -21.62 9.74
C THR A 91 31.71 -21.44 10.19
N ALA A 92 30.83 -20.89 9.34
CA ALA A 92 29.42 -20.64 9.67
C ALA A 92 28.42 -21.40 8.76
N ASN A 93 28.86 -22.50 8.14
CA ASN A 93 28.07 -23.44 7.35
C ASN A 93 27.35 -22.87 6.11
N TYR A 94 27.61 -21.62 5.68
CA TYR A 94 26.97 -21.04 4.49
C TYR A 94 27.45 -21.79 3.23
N THR A 95 26.57 -22.62 2.68
CA THR A 95 26.83 -23.44 1.49
C THR A 95 25.69 -23.34 0.49
N GLU A 96 26.00 -23.54 -0.80
CA GLU A 96 24.99 -23.66 -1.85
C GLU A 96 24.02 -24.83 -1.57
N TYR A 97 24.52 -25.91 -0.95
CA TYR A 97 23.72 -27.06 -0.55
C TYR A 97 22.67 -26.67 0.49
N ALA A 98 23.01 -25.81 1.45
CA ALA A 98 22.06 -25.20 2.39
C ALA A 98 21.16 -24.14 1.72
N TYR A 99 21.66 -23.42 0.72
CA TYR A 99 20.88 -22.47 -0.08
C TYR A 99 19.77 -23.13 -0.91
N TRP A 100 20.02 -24.34 -1.40
CA TRP A 100 18.98 -25.21 -1.94
C TRP A 100 18.09 -25.77 -0.81
N PHE A 101 18.66 -26.47 0.17
CA PHE A 101 17.90 -27.31 1.10
C PHE A 101 16.94 -26.54 2.02
N GLY A 102 17.38 -25.45 2.67
CA GLY A 102 16.53 -24.73 3.64
C GLY A 102 15.22 -24.24 3.01
N PRO A 103 15.29 -23.34 2.01
CA PRO A 103 14.08 -22.78 1.40
C PRO A 103 13.29 -23.74 0.50
N ARG A 104 13.95 -24.71 -0.16
CA ARG A 104 13.30 -25.53 -1.20
C ARG A 104 12.91 -26.94 -0.75
N VAL A 105 13.45 -27.43 0.38
CA VAL A 105 13.12 -28.75 0.94
C VAL A 105 12.40 -28.63 2.29
N ARG A 106 12.73 -27.63 3.12
CA ARG A 106 12.08 -27.42 4.43
C ARG A 106 11.21 -26.17 4.53
N GLY A 107 11.15 -25.33 3.49
CA GLY A 107 10.45 -24.04 3.52
C GLY A 107 11.04 -23.01 4.49
N ASP A 108 12.26 -23.23 5.01
CA ASP A 108 12.87 -22.38 6.03
C ASP A 108 13.95 -21.42 5.46
N SER A 109 14.29 -20.39 6.24
CA SER A 109 15.28 -19.37 5.85
C SER A 109 16.66 -19.57 6.49
N ASN A 110 17.00 -20.80 6.91
CA ASN A 110 18.23 -21.12 7.64
C ASN A 110 19.28 -21.79 6.74
N PHE A 111 20.41 -21.09 6.59
CA PHE A 111 21.51 -21.46 5.69
C PHE A 111 22.75 -22.00 6.44
N TRP A 112 22.64 -22.25 7.76
CA TRP A 112 23.77 -22.31 8.70
C TRP A 112 23.87 -23.62 9.51
N TYR A 113 23.21 -24.69 9.07
CA TYR A 113 23.27 -26.02 9.70
C TYR A 113 24.43 -26.89 9.17
N ALA A 114 24.88 -27.84 9.99
CA ALA A 114 25.86 -28.86 9.58
C ALA A 114 25.37 -29.65 8.36
N TRP A 115 26.09 -29.51 7.25
CA TRP A 115 25.54 -29.73 5.90
C TRP A 115 25.92 -31.05 5.22
N CYS A 116 26.57 -32.00 5.91
CA CYS A 116 27.02 -33.27 5.33
C CYS A 116 25.87 -34.09 4.70
N ALA A 117 24.74 -34.24 5.40
CA ALA A 117 23.55 -34.92 4.86
C ALA A 117 22.83 -34.11 3.76
N MET A 118 22.84 -32.78 3.87
CA MET A 118 22.22 -31.87 2.91
C MET A 118 22.98 -31.88 1.56
N PHE A 119 24.31 -32.05 1.60
CA PHE A 119 25.16 -32.28 0.43
C PHE A 119 24.80 -33.58 -0.31
N ILE A 120 24.58 -34.69 0.40
CA ILE A 120 24.16 -35.96 -0.23
C ILE A 120 22.79 -35.82 -0.88
N SER A 121 21.83 -35.18 -0.19
CA SER A 121 20.50 -34.89 -0.72
C SER A 121 20.58 -34.05 -2.00
N TRP A 122 21.41 -32.99 -2.00
CA TRP A 122 21.64 -32.14 -3.17
C TRP A 122 22.26 -32.93 -4.33
N CYS A 123 23.26 -33.78 -4.04
CA CYS A 123 23.90 -34.63 -5.05
C CYS A 123 22.88 -35.61 -5.68
N ALA A 124 22.00 -36.21 -4.88
CA ALA A 124 20.95 -37.11 -5.36
C ALA A 124 19.94 -36.39 -6.27
N ARG A 125 19.54 -35.14 -5.95
CA ARG A 125 18.71 -34.32 -6.85
C ARG A 125 19.43 -34.04 -8.18
N GLN A 126 20.68 -33.55 -8.15
CA GLN A 126 21.37 -33.18 -9.39
C GLN A 126 21.77 -34.39 -10.24
N ALA A 127 21.86 -35.59 -9.63
CA ALA A 127 22.01 -36.87 -10.34
C ALA A 127 20.68 -37.46 -10.83
N GLY A 128 19.53 -36.79 -10.64
CA GLY A 128 18.21 -37.24 -11.10
C GLY A 128 17.61 -38.43 -10.33
N ILE A 129 18.18 -38.81 -9.18
CA ILE A 129 17.81 -40.01 -8.41
C ILE A 129 16.54 -39.73 -7.60
N PRO A 130 15.38 -40.38 -7.83
CA PRO A 130 14.13 -40.00 -7.16
C PRO A 130 14.17 -40.22 -5.63
N GLU A 131 13.29 -39.52 -4.92
CA GLU A 131 13.25 -39.53 -3.44
C GLU A 131 12.74 -40.86 -2.85
N SER A 132 12.13 -41.70 -3.67
CA SER A 132 11.85 -43.12 -3.38
C SER A 132 13.11 -44.00 -3.31
N MET A 133 14.23 -43.56 -3.91
CA MET A 133 15.52 -44.25 -3.89
C MET A 133 16.50 -43.63 -2.88
N ILE A 134 16.55 -42.30 -2.78
CA ILE A 134 17.26 -41.53 -1.74
C ILE A 134 16.44 -40.28 -1.39
N ASN A 135 15.78 -40.29 -0.24
CA ASN A 135 14.99 -39.17 0.28
C ASN A 135 15.88 -37.97 0.69
N ASN A 136 15.33 -36.76 0.69
CA ASN A 136 16.04 -35.58 1.17
C ASN A 136 16.14 -35.57 2.71
N SER A 137 17.35 -35.41 3.24
CA SER A 137 17.64 -35.47 4.67
C SER A 137 18.71 -34.48 5.09
N SER A 138 18.50 -33.83 6.24
CA SER A 138 19.55 -33.10 6.99
C SER A 138 20.05 -33.90 8.21
N MET A 139 19.83 -35.21 8.25
CA MET A 139 20.08 -36.09 9.40
C MET A 139 21.09 -37.20 9.06
N ALA A 140 22.31 -37.08 9.60
CA ALA A 140 23.40 -38.04 9.42
C ALA A 140 23.42 -39.20 10.45
N THR A 141 22.35 -39.41 11.22
CA THR A 141 22.41 -40.14 12.50
C THR A 141 22.66 -41.66 12.40
N CYS A 142 23.37 -42.24 13.39
CA CYS A 142 23.48 -43.67 13.61
C CYS A 142 22.79 -44.13 14.91
N SER A 143 21.60 -43.59 15.20
CA SER A 143 20.79 -44.09 16.31
C SER A 143 20.53 -45.60 16.21
N GLY A 144 20.52 -46.26 17.37
CA GLY A 144 20.05 -47.63 17.50
C GLY A 144 18.52 -47.75 17.35
N ASN A 145 17.79 -46.64 17.56
CA ASN A 145 16.37 -46.56 17.21
C ASN A 145 16.24 -46.41 15.68
N PRO A 146 15.59 -47.35 14.97
CA PRO A 146 15.46 -47.30 13.51
C PRO A 146 14.87 -45.98 13.00
N SER A 147 13.77 -45.50 13.59
CA SER A 147 13.06 -44.27 13.19
C SER A 147 13.85 -42.98 13.45
N LEU A 148 14.98 -43.06 14.15
CA LEU A 148 15.91 -41.94 14.39
C LEU A 148 17.28 -42.16 13.74
N SER A 149 17.37 -43.07 12.76
CA SER A 149 18.58 -43.35 11.99
C SER A 149 18.61 -42.57 10.67
N GLY A 150 19.81 -42.28 10.17
CA GLY A 150 20.05 -41.66 8.88
C GLY A 150 19.59 -42.58 7.74
N SER A 151 19.77 -43.90 7.86
CA SER A 151 19.16 -44.87 6.94
C SER A 151 17.65 -44.71 6.83
N TYR A 152 16.95 -44.40 7.93
CA TYR A 152 15.51 -44.12 7.90
C TYR A 152 15.22 -42.73 7.30
N ALA A 153 15.93 -41.67 7.72
CA ALA A 153 15.72 -40.32 7.20
C ALA A 153 15.98 -40.20 5.67
N PHE A 154 16.95 -40.94 5.13
CA PHE A 154 17.22 -41.05 3.70
C PHE A 154 16.35 -42.11 2.98
N HIS A 155 15.49 -42.85 3.70
CA HIS A 155 14.71 -43.99 3.18
C HIS A 155 15.56 -45.03 2.41
N ILE A 156 16.70 -45.48 2.96
CA ILE A 156 17.65 -46.41 2.31
C ILE A 156 17.90 -47.69 3.12
N GLU A 157 18.24 -48.78 2.43
CA GLU A 157 18.47 -50.08 3.06
C GLU A 157 19.77 -50.10 3.88
N LYS A 158 19.65 -50.34 5.18
CA LYS A 158 20.78 -50.39 6.12
C LYS A 158 21.55 -51.71 6.02
N LYS A 159 22.85 -51.64 5.68
CA LYS A 159 23.78 -52.77 5.64
C LYS A 159 24.83 -52.68 6.76
N THR A 160 24.94 -53.72 7.57
CA THR A 160 25.99 -53.88 8.60
C THR A 160 27.36 -54.09 7.96
N LYS A 161 28.39 -53.35 8.44
CA LYS A 161 29.71 -53.33 7.81
C LYS A 161 30.44 -54.69 7.84
N ASP A 162 30.18 -55.51 8.85
CA ASP A 162 30.85 -56.79 9.05
C ASP A 162 30.33 -57.88 8.10
N THR A 163 29.23 -57.62 7.39
CA THR A 163 28.55 -58.54 6.47
C THR A 163 28.35 -57.97 5.07
N TYR A 164 28.86 -56.76 4.78
CA TYR A 164 28.64 -56.08 3.51
C TYR A 164 29.89 -55.30 3.06
N THR A 165 30.38 -55.63 1.86
CA THR A 165 31.39 -54.82 1.16
C THR A 165 30.67 -53.69 0.42
N PRO A 166 30.97 -52.41 0.73
CA PRO A 166 30.31 -51.28 0.09
C PRO A 166 30.69 -51.14 -1.40
N GLN A 167 29.87 -50.41 -2.13
CA GLN A 167 29.99 -50.13 -3.55
C GLN A 167 30.03 -48.61 -3.79
N ALA A 168 30.58 -48.19 -4.93
CA ALA A 168 30.46 -46.80 -5.38
C ALA A 168 28.97 -46.40 -5.44
N GLY A 169 28.62 -45.22 -4.92
CA GLY A 169 27.25 -44.73 -4.84
C GLY A 169 26.43 -45.23 -3.63
N ASP A 170 27.02 -46.02 -2.74
CA ASP A 170 26.44 -46.25 -1.41
C ASP A 170 26.69 -45.05 -0.49
N ILE A 171 25.82 -44.86 0.51
CA ILE A 171 25.99 -43.85 1.56
C ILE A 171 26.69 -44.50 2.75
N ILE A 172 27.69 -43.83 3.33
CA ILE A 172 28.48 -44.32 4.46
C ILE A 172 28.28 -43.42 5.69
N PHE A 173 28.02 -44.02 6.85
CA PHE A 173 27.74 -43.29 8.09
C PHE A 173 28.80 -43.56 9.16
N PHE A 174 29.20 -42.49 9.87
CA PHE A 174 30.30 -42.48 10.82
C PHE A 174 29.92 -41.94 12.20
N SER A 175 30.55 -42.46 13.25
CA SER A 175 30.53 -41.92 14.62
C SER A 175 31.94 -41.59 15.11
N SER A 176 32.09 -40.48 15.83
CA SER A 176 33.37 -40.04 16.41
C SER A 176 33.80 -40.82 17.65
N SER A 177 32.88 -41.58 18.26
CA SER A 177 33.04 -42.25 19.56
C SER A 177 32.59 -43.71 19.57
N GLY A 178 32.08 -44.23 18.45
CA GLY A 178 31.35 -45.51 18.40
C GLY A 178 29.99 -45.48 19.11
N THR A 179 29.51 -44.29 19.52
CA THR A 179 28.22 -44.10 20.21
C THR A 179 27.30 -43.15 19.44
N ALA A 180 26.01 -43.15 19.81
CA ALA A 180 24.92 -42.79 18.91
C ALA A 180 24.62 -41.29 18.73
N SER A 181 25.41 -40.37 19.29
CA SER A 181 25.02 -38.95 19.44
C SER A 181 25.83 -37.90 18.63
N GLY A 182 26.96 -38.25 18.01
CA GLY A 182 27.74 -37.37 17.14
C GLY A 182 28.08 -38.06 15.82
N GLN A 183 27.58 -37.54 14.70
CA GLN A 183 27.28 -38.36 13.52
C GLN A 183 27.61 -37.63 12.20
N HIS A 184 28.34 -38.30 11.30
CA HIS A 184 28.78 -37.77 10.00
C HIS A 184 28.42 -38.73 8.87
N VAL A 185 28.30 -38.24 7.64
CA VAL A 185 27.86 -39.04 6.48
C VAL A 185 28.57 -38.62 5.19
N GLY A 186 28.88 -39.59 4.33
CA GLY A 186 29.51 -39.40 3.04
C GLY A 186 28.95 -40.31 1.95
N ILE A 187 29.43 -40.12 0.72
CA ILE A 187 29.18 -40.99 -0.43
C ILE A 187 30.42 -41.84 -0.67
N VAL A 188 30.24 -43.15 -0.87
CA VAL A 188 31.34 -44.05 -1.27
C VAL A 188 31.68 -43.78 -2.74
N GLU A 189 32.92 -43.39 -3.00
CA GLU A 189 33.46 -43.19 -4.35
C GLU A 189 33.99 -44.50 -4.93
N SER A 190 34.72 -45.29 -4.14
CA SER A 190 35.25 -46.60 -4.55
C SER A 190 35.73 -47.43 -3.35
N VAL A 191 36.07 -48.69 -3.59
CA VAL A 191 36.75 -49.57 -2.62
C VAL A 191 37.98 -50.16 -3.29
N SER A 192 39.16 -49.98 -2.69
CA SER A 192 40.41 -50.54 -3.19
C SER A 192 41.42 -50.80 -2.06
N GLY A 193 42.30 -51.80 -2.22
CA GLY A 193 43.40 -52.06 -1.28
C GLY A 193 43.01 -52.36 0.18
N GLY A 194 41.74 -52.71 0.46
CA GLY A 194 41.22 -52.86 1.82
C GLY A 194 40.66 -51.57 2.45
N TYR A 195 40.61 -50.48 1.69
CA TYR A 195 40.07 -49.19 2.08
C TYR A 195 38.77 -48.88 1.32
N VAL A 196 37.86 -48.16 1.97
CA VAL A 196 36.77 -47.44 1.34
C VAL A 196 37.21 -45.99 1.12
N HIS A 197 37.04 -45.50 -0.10
CA HIS A 197 37.33 -44.12 -0.51
C HIS A 197 36.00 -43.37 -0.63
N THR A 198 35.95 -42.15 -0.14
CA THR A 198 34.69 -41.42 0.10
C THR A 198 34.79 -39.97 -0.34
N ILE A 199 33.65 -39.39 -0.72
CA ILE A 199 33.46 -37.95 -0.91
C ILE A 199 32.49 -37.47 0.15
N GLU A 200 32.91 -36.50 0.96
CA GLU A 200 32.20 -36.05 2.16
C GLU A 200 32.08 -34.52 2.18
N GLY A 201 30.84 -34.03 2.22
CA GLY A 201 30.54 -32.63 2.56
C GLY A 201 30.65 -32.38 4.06
N ASN A 202 30.98 -31.15 4.46
CA ASN A 202 31.36 -30.75 5.81
C ASN A 202 32.50 -31.57 6.46
N ALA A 203 33.35 -32.21 5.65
CA ALA A 203 34.58 -32.83 6.15
C ALA A 203 35.64 -31.74 6.35
N SER A 204 35.78 -31.23 7.58
CA SER A 204 36.61 -30.05 7.88
C SER A 204 36.15 -28.82 7.07
N ASN A 205 34.85 -28.50 7.17
CA ASN A 205 34.18 -27.35 6.57
C ASN A 205 34.18 -27.35 5.02
N GLN A 206 34.47 -28.51 4.40
CA GLN A 206 34.72 -28.67 2.97
C GLN A 206 34.08 -29.93 2.39
N VAL A 207 33.95 -29.98 1.06
CA VAL A 207 33.78 -31.22 0.29
C VAL A 207 35.15 -31.82 0.03
N LEU A 208 35.53 -32.87 0.76
CA LEU A 208 36.83 -33.53 0.63
C LEU A 208 36.68 -34.99 0.22
N ARG A 209 37.74 -35.51 -0.41
CA ARG A 209 37.97 -36.96 -0.46
C ARG A 209 38.60 -37.43 0.85
N ARG A 210 38.11 -38.55 1.38
CA ARG A 210 38.68 -39.25 2.54
C ARG A 210 38.87 -40.72 2.21
N SER A 211 39.53 -41.46 3.10
CA SER A 211 39.80 -42.89 2.93
C SER A 211 39.96 -43.56 4.29
N TYR A 212 39.28 -44.69 4.47
CA TYR A 212 39.23 -45.42 5.74
C TYR A 212 39.45 -46.90 5.48
N ALA A 213 40.18 -47.60 6.35
CA ALA A 213 40.20 -49.06 6.29
C ALA A 213 38.77 -49.59 6.48
N LEU A 214 38.38 -50.64 5.75
CA LEU A 214 37.04 -51.24 5.86
C LEU A 214 36.72 -51.73 7.30
N THR A 215 37.76 -52.04 8.08
CA THR A 215 37.70 -52.42 9.50
C THR A 215 37.61 -51.25 10.47
N SER A 216 37.57 -49.99 10.00
CA SER A 216 37.59 -48.80 10.86
C SER A 216 36.44 -48.81 11.89
N SER A 217 36.77 -48.48 13.14
CA SER A 217 35.81 -48.31 14.23
C SER A 217 34.91 -47.08 14.06
N GLN A 218 35.32 -46.10 13.25
CA GLN A 218 34.54 -44.90 12.96
C GLN A 218 33.35 -45.20 12.03
N ILE A 219 33.48 -46.19 11.14
CA ILE A 219 32.39 -46.63 10.25
C ILE A 219 31.37 -47.39 11.09
N VAL A 220 30.09 -47.01 11.01
CA VAL A 220 29.00 -47.67 11.74
C VAL A 220 28.21 -48.61 10.83
N TYR A 221 27.74 -48.10 9.68
CA TYR A 221 27.01 -48.89 8.67
C TYR A 221 27.03 -48.21 7.30
N TYR A 222 26.58 -48.95 6.28
CA TYR A 222 26.36 -48.45 4.94
C TYR A 222 24.85 -48.40 4.64
N GLY A 223 24.42 -47.47 3.78
CA GLY A 223 23.04 -47.34 3.30
C GLY A 223 23.01 -47.50 1.78
N VAL A 224 22.20 -48.43 1.28
CA VAL A 224 22.06 -48.73 -0.14
C VAL A 224 20.73 -48.18 -0.64
N MET A 225 20.75 -47.41 -1.72
CA MET A 225 19.54 -46.86 -2.36
C MET A 225 18.53 -47.97 -2.70
N ASN A 226 17.24 -47.73 -2.49
CA ASN A 226 16.21 -48.72 -2.78
C ASN A 226 16.19 -49.07 -4.28
N GLY A 227 15.81 -50.31 -4.60
CA GLY A 227 15.66 -50.74 -6.00
C GLY A 227 16.97 -51.06 -6.73
N ALA A 228 18.15 -50.99 -6.08
CA ALA A 228 19.46 -51.29 -6.68
C ALA A 228 19.72 -52.78 -7.06
N GLY A 229 18.67 -53.56 -7.31
CA GLY A 229 18.75 -54.96 -7.75
C GLY A 229 19.00 -55.07 -9.26
N GLY A 230 19.84 -56.02 -9.67
CA GLY A 230 20.28 -56.18 -11.06
C GLY A 230 19.18 -56.60 -12.05
N GLY A 231 18.49 -55.62 -12.60
CA GLY A 231 17.61 -55.72 -13.75
C GLY A 231 17.38 -54.33 -14.35
N THR A 232 17.06 -54.24 -15.64
CA THR A 232 16.71 -52.95 -16.25
C THR A 232 15.41 -52.48 -15.63
N ALA A 233 15.47 -51.48 -14.75
CA ALA A 233 14.27 -50.75 -14.36
C ALA A 233 13.66 -50.17 -15.65
N PRO A 234 12.40 -50.48 -16.00
CA PRO A 234 11.73 -49.75 -17.07
C PRO A 234 11.68 -48.27 -16.65
N SER A 235 11.79 -47.36 -17.61
CA SER A 235 11.71 -45.92 -17.35
C SER A 235 10.33 -45.57 -16.81
N TYR A 236 10.22 -45.49 -15.48
CA TYR A 236 8.97 -45.23 -14.77
C TYR A 236 8.75 -43.71 -14.66
N GLU A 237 8.02 -43.15 -15.62
CA GLU A 237 7.30 -41.90 -15.35
C GLU A 237 6.01 -42.27 -14.63
N THR A 238 6.06 -42.25 -13.29
CA THR A 238 4.91 -42.46 -12.41
C THR A 238 4.07 -41.17 -12.37
N THR A 239 2.90 -41.20 -12.99
CA THR A 239 1.88 -40.17 -12.82
C THR A 239 1.14 -40.41 -11.49
N TRP A 240 1.29 -39.46 -10.55
CA TRP A 240 0.70 -39.52 -9.20
C TRP A 240 -0.81 -39.19 -9.18
N ASP A 241 -1.60 -39.89 -9.99
CA ASP A 241 -3.06 -39.74 -10.01
C ASP A 241 -3.75 -40.64 -8.96
N ILE A 242 -3.46 -40.37 -7.70
CA ILE A 242 -3.97 -41.11 -6.54
C ILE A 242 -5.51 -41.01 -6.48
N GLY A 243 -6.19 -42.15 -6.54
CA GLY A 243 -7.65 -42.19 -6.62
C GLY A 243 -8.28 -43.46 -6.05
N THR A 244 -9.57 -43.39 -5.74
CA THR A 244 -10.37 -44.57 -5.38
C THR A 244 -10.97 -45.23 -6.62
N TYR A 245 -11.03 -46.56 -6.57
CA TYR A 245 -11.60 -47.40 -7.61
C TYR A 245 -12.51 -48.46 -7.00
N THR A 246 -13.48 -48.94 -7.77
CA THR A 246 -14.33 -50.09 -7.42
C THR A 246 -13.85 -51.33 -8.19
N VAL A 247 -13.63 -52.46 -7.51
CA VAL A 247 -13.25 -53.73 -8.16
C VAL A 247 -14.41 -54.28 -8.98
N THR A 248 -14.20 -54.41 -10.29
CA THR A 248 -15.22 -54.87 -11.27
C THR A 248 -15.16 -56.38 -11.52
N ALA A 249 -14.01 -57.03 -11.30
CA ALA A 249 -13.88 -58.48 -11.37
C ALA A 249 -14.64 -59.20 -10.24
N SER A 250 -14.93 -60.49 -10.42
CA SER A 250 -15.49 -61.34 -9.34
C SER A 250 -14.53 -61.50 -8.16
N ALA A 251 -13.23 -61.61 -8.45
CA ALA A 251 -12.13 -61.43 -7.51
C ALA A 251 -10.87 -60.94 -8.24
N LEU A 252 -10.18 -59.95 -7.69
CA LEU A 252 -8.95 -59.35 -8.24
C LEU A 252 -7.75 -59.82 -7.43
N ASN A 253 -6.70 -60.31 -8.10
CA ASN A 253 -5.49 -60.84 -7.46
C ASN A 253 -4.50 -59.71 -7.16
N ILE A 254 -3.94 -59.71 -5.94
CA ILE A 254 -2.90 -58.79 -5.49
C ILE A 254 -1.54 -59.49 -5.58
N ARG A 255 -0.47 -58.77 -5.96
CA ARG A 255 0.85 -59.34 -6.28
C ARG A 255 2.02 -58.54 -5.72
N GLN A 256 3.16 -59.22 -5.59
CA GLN A 256 4.41 -58.63 -5.10
C GLN A 256 5.05 -57.63 -6.09
N TYR A 257 4.79 -57.78 -7.40
CA TYR A 257 5.34 -56.96 -8.49
C TYR A 257 4.30 -56.80 -9.61
N PRO A 258 4.35 -55.74 -10.43
CA PRO A 258 3.37 -55.47 -11.49
C PRO A 258 3.60 -56.36 -12.73
N THR A 259 3.35 -57.66 -12.59
CA THR A 259 3.40 -58.61 -13.69
C THR A 259 2.60 -59.87 -13.38
N ALA A 260 1.98 -60.46 -14.41
CA ALA A 260 1.14 -61.64 -14.29
C ALA A 260 1.89 -62.92 -13.85
N SER A 261 3.23 -62.93 -13.94
CA SER A 261 4.10 -63.99 -13.43
C SER A 261 4.53 -63.81 -11.96
N SER A 262 4.28 -62.65 -11.36
CA SER A 262 4.68 -62.36 -9.97
C SER A 262 3.89 -63.17 -8.95
N ALA A 263 4.51 -63.46 -7.80
CA ALA A 263 3.87 -64.11 -6.67
C ALA A 263 2.60 -63.35 -6.24
N LYS A 264 1.55 -64.10 -5.92
CA LYS A 264 0.29 -63.56 -5.38
C LYS A 264 0.44 -63.33 -3.88
N THR A 265 0.02 -62.16 -3.41
CA THR A 265 0.04 -61.77 -1.98
C THR A 265 -1.36 -61.79 -1.36
N GLY A 266 -2.42 -61.60 -2.13
CA GLY A 266 -3.80 -61.59 -1.65
C GLY A 266 -4.85 -61.47 -2.76
N SER A 267 -6.09 -61.13 -2.41
CA SER A 267 -7.15 -60.84 -3.39
C SER A 267 -8.29 -59.98 -2.82
N TYR A 268 -8.81 -59.05 -3.61
CA TYR A 268 -10.03 -58.28 -3.31
C TYR A 268 -11.27 -58.90 -3.97
N PRO A 269 -12.45 -58.94 -3.30
CA PRO A 269 -13.72 -59.36 -3.90
C PRO A 269 -14.33 -58.27 -4.80
N ASN A 270 -15.36 -58.65 -5.57
CA ASN A 270 -16.19 -57.72 -6.34
C ASN A 270 -16.78 -56.60 -5.47
N GLY A 271 -16.83 -55.38 -6.01
CA GLY A 271 -17.43 -54.23 -5.31
C GLY A 271 -16.57 -53.63 -4.19
N SER A 272 -15.41 -54.22 -3.86
CA SER A 272 -14.43 -53.59 -2.96
C SER A 272 -14.02 -52.22 -3.50
N ILE A 273 -14.03 -51.22 -2.63
CA ILE A 273 -13.35 -49.95 -2.88
C ILE A 273 -11.87 -50.15 -2.56
N VAL A 274 -10.99 -49.79 -3.49
CA VAL A 274 -9.54 -49.86 -3.35
C VAL A 274 -8.93 -48.52 -3.70
N THR A 275 -7.91 -48.11 -2.95
CA THR A 275 -7.12 -46.91 -3.25
C THR A 275 -5.88 -47.32 -4.03
N ILE A 276 -5.54 -46.56 -5.07
CA ILE A 276 -4.37 -46.82 -5.91
C ILE A 276 -3.47 -45.58 -5.90
N TYR A 277 -2.20 -45.77 -5.55
CA TYR A 277 -1.25 -44.68 -5.24
C TYR A 277 -0.21 -44.43 -6.34
N GLU A 278 0.18 -45.48 -7.05
CA GLU A 278 1.07 -45.40 -8.22
C GLU A 278 0.60 -46.39 -9.30
N TYR A 279 0.90 -46.07 -10.56
CA TYR A 279 0.65 -46.92 -11.72
C TYR A 279 1.94 -47.11 -12.52
N LEU A 280 1.99 -48.16 -13.34
CA LEU A 280 2.92 -48.17 -14.47
C LEU A 280 2.51 -47.11 -15.51
N THR A 281 3.50 -46.58 -16.23
CA THR A 281 3.32 -45.54 -17.27
C THR A 281 2.45 -46.00 -18.45
N ASP A 282 2.25 -47.31 -18.64
CA ASP A 282 1.32 -47.88 -19.62
C ASP A 282 -0.12 -48.06 -19.08
N GLY A 283 -0.36 -47.72 -17.81
CA GLY A 283 -1.65 -47.84 -17.13
C GLY A 283 -2.08 -49.28 -16.81
N SER A 284 -1.25 -50.30 -17.02
CA SER A 284 -1.67 -51.72 -16.93
C SER A 284 -1.74 -52.28 -15.50
N TRP A 285 -0.91 -51.76 -14.60
CA TRP A 285 -0.88 -52.14 -13.18
C TRP A 285 -0.90 -50.92 -12.28
N GLY A 286 -1.60 -51.03 -11.16
CA GLY A 286 -1.64 -50.05 -10.07
C GLY A 286 -1.32 -50.70 -8.73
N ARG A 287 -0.85 -49.91 -7.76
CA ARG A 287 -0.45 -50.39 -6.43
C ARG A 287 -1.37 -49.86 -5.32
N THR A 288 -1.83 -50.79 -4.49
CA THR A 288 -2.54 -50.54 -3.21
C THR A 288 -1.60 -50.79 -2.02
N ASP A 289 -2.08 -50.59 -0.79
CA ASP A 289 -1.32 -50.91 0.43
C ASP A 289 -0.93 -52.41 0.53
N ASP A 290 -1.74 -53.31 -0.05
CA ASP A 290 -1.52 -54.77 -0.03
C ASP A 290 -0.64 -55.28 -1.20
N GLY A 291 -0.38 -54.44 -2.22
CA GLY A 291 0.47 -54.76 -3.36
C GLY A 291 -0.10 -54.35 -4.73
N TRP A 292 0.41 -54.98 -5.79
CA TRP A 292 0.09 -54.64 -7.18
C TRP A 292 -1.15 -55.39 -7.71
N ILE A 293 -2.06 -54.66 -8.34
CA ILE A 293 -3.27 -55.15 -9.01
C ILE A 293 -3.30 -54.73 -10.48
N SER A 294 -3.98 -55.49 -11.35
CA SER A 294 -4.17 -55.12 -12.77
C SER A 294 -5.34 -54.15 -12.92
N MET A 295 -5.14 -53.14 -13.76
CA MET A 295 -6.07 -52.02 -13.91
C MET A 295 -7.31 -52.35 -14.74
N ASP A 296 -7.28 -53.43 -15.52
CA ASP A 296 -8.41 -53.92 -16.34
C ASP A 296 -9.64 -54.33 -15.50
N TYR A 297 -9.45 -54.50 -14.19
CA TYR A 297 -10.42 -55.07 -13.25
C TYR A 297 -10.90 -54.08 -12.18
N VAL A 298 -10.71 -52.79 -12.42
CA VAL A 298 -11.12 -51.69 -11.53
C VAL A 298 -11.71 -50.52 -12.33
N SER A 299 -12.73 -49.85 -11.79
CA SER A 299 -13.29 -48.62 -12.37
C SER A 299 -13.09 -47.42 -11.42
N ARG A 300 -12.61 -46.29 -11.96
CA ARG A 300 -12.40 -45.04 -11.22
C ARG A 300 -13.71 -44.57 -10.60
N ARG A 301 -13.68 -44.12 -9.34
CA ARG A 301 -14.85 -43.59 -8.63
C ARG A 301 -14.66 -42.12 -8.27
N TYR A 302 -15.66 -41.31 -8.57
CA TYR A 302 -15.77 -39.93 -8.08
C TYR A 302 -17.17 -39.70 -7.50
N GLU A 303 -17.22 -39.00 -6.36
CA GLU A 303 -18.44 -38.45 -5.77
C GLU A 303 -18.69 -37.04 -6.32
N THR A 304 -19.96 -36.62 -6.35
CA THR A 304 -20.36 -35.28 -6.80
C THR A 304 -20.37 -34.29 -5.64
N ILE A 305 -19.64 -33.18 -5.78
CA ILE A 305 -19.78 -31.97 -4.96
C ILE A 305 -20.32 -30.81 -5.80
N SER A 306 -20.82 -29.75 -5.16
CA SER A 306 -21.28 -28.53 -5.84
C SER A 306 -21.13 -27.30 -4.94
N ILE A 307 -21.34 -26.09 -5.50
CA ILE A 307 -21.15 -24.82 -4.78
C ILE A 307 -22.35 -23.87 -5.00
N ASN A 308 -22.58 -22.94 -4.07
CA ASN A 308 -23.76 -22.07 -4.09
C ASN A 308 -23.70 -20.89 -5.10
N ALA A 309 -22.53 -20.54 -5.63
CA ALA A 309 -22.36 -19.53 -6.68
C ALA A 309 -21.14 -19.85 -7.58
N GLN A 310 -21.03 -19.20 -8.74
CA GLN A 310 -19.87 -19.34 -9.65
C GLN A 310 -18.87 -18.18 -9.54
N THR A 311 -19.27 -17.09 -8.89
CA THR A 311 -18.44 -15.90 -8.62
C THR A 311 -18.68 -15.44 -7.19
N TYR A 312 -17.59 -15.09 -6.50
CA TYR A 312 -17.61 -14.59 -5.12
C TYR A 312 -16.74 -13.32 -5.04
N GLU A 313 -17.21 -12.27 -4.39
CA GLU A 313 -16.34 -11.15 -4.01
C GLU A 313 -15.40 -11.62 -2.87
N LYS A 314 -14.15 -11.15 -2.85
CA LYS A 314 -13.17 -11.49 -1.80
C LYS A 314 -13.74 -11.25 -0.39
N GLY A 315 -13.64 -12.26 0.48
CA GLY A 315 -14.21 -12.24 1.83
C GLY A 315 -15.69 -12.67 1.93
N ALA A 316 -16.36 -13.00 0.82
CA ALA A 316 -17.69 -13.64 0.86
C ALA A 316 -17.55 -15.14 1.21
N PRO A 317 -18.43 -15.70 2.07
CA PRO A 317 -18.35 -17.12 2.44
C PRO A 317 -18.68 -18.04 1.27
N ILE A 318 -17.86 -19.08 1.08
CA ILE A 318 -18.00 -20.05 -0.01
C ILE A 318 -18.59 -21.34 0.57
N THR A 319 -19.83 -21.68 0.21
CA THR A 319 -20.50 -22.91 0.67
C THR A 319 -20.43 -24.00 -0.40
N VAL A 320 -19.90 -25.16 0.01
CA VAL A 320 -19.77 -26.38 -0.79
C VAL A 320 -20.73 -27.43 -0.26
N TYR A 321 -21.52 -28.04 -1.15
CA TYR A 321 -22.36 -29.19 -0.86
C TYR A 321 -21.60 -30.48 -1.18
N THR A 322 -21.61 -31.42 -0.24
CA THR A 322 -20.62 -32.51 -0.16
C THR A 322 -21.16 -33.88 -0.61
N GLY A 323 -22.48 -34.03 -0.72
CA GLY A 323 -23.11 -35.27 -1.17
C GLY A 323 -22.77 -36.47 -0.28
N ASN A 324 -22.09 -37.46 -0.86
CA ASN A 324 -21.76 -38.73 -0.19
C ASN A 324 -20.35 -38.78 0.42
N THR A 325 -19.55 -37.71 0.37
CA THR A 325 -18.12 -37.78 0.80
C THR A 325 -17.94 -38.11 2.28
N GLY A 326 -18.95 -37.86 3.13
CA GLY A 326 -18.96 -38.26 4.54
C GLY A 326 -18.98 -39.78 4.80
N ASN A 327 -19.01 -40.62 3.75
CA ASN A 327 -18.80 -42.07 3.86
C ASN A 327 -17.32 -42.49 3.81
N TYR A 328 -16.39 -41.56 3.59
CA TYR A 328 -14.95 -41.82 3.46
C TYR A 328 -14.20 -41.43 4.75
N PRO A 329 -13.13 -42.16 5.14
CA PRO A 329 -12.38 -41.85 6.35
C PRO A 329 -11.65 -40.51 6.23
N GLU A 330 -11.81 -39.67 7.25
CA GLU A 330 -11.15 -38.36 7.36
C GLU A 330 -11.34 -37.51 6.09
N ALA A 331 -12.54 -37.55 5.50
CA ALA A 331 -12.86 -36.78 4.30
C ALA A 331 -12.71 -35.26 4.55
N TRP A 332 -12.27 -34.51 3.55
CA TRP A 332 -12.13 -33.05 3.61
C TRP A 332 -12.34 -32.40 2.25
N ILE A 333 -12.71 -31.12 2.22
CA ILE A 333 -12.72 -30.30 0.99
C ILE A 333 -11.50 -29.37 1.03
N GLY A 334 -10.73 -29.33 -0.05
CA GLY A 334 -9.63 -28.39 -0.26
C GLY A 334 -9.95 -27.33 -1.30
N LEU A 335 -9.50 -26.10 -1.07
CA LEU A 335 -9.66 -24.95 -1.96
C LEU A 335 -8.30 -24.54 -2.57
N TYR A 336 -8.21 -24.47 -3.89
CA TYR A 336 -6.97 -24.23 -4.64
C TYR A 336 -7.18 -23.21 -5.76
N ARG A 337 -6.12 -22.56 -6.27
CA ARG A 337 -6.21 -21.66 -7.42
C ARG A 337 -6.16 -22.44 -8.73
N GLN A 338 -6.88 -21.98 -9.75
CA GLN A 338 -6.87 -22.63 -11.06
C GLN A 338 -5.47 -22.59 -11.68
N GLY A 339 -4.94 -23.77 -12.04
CA GLY A 339 -3.58 -23.92 -12.58
C GLY A 339 -2.51 -24.26 -11.53
N GLU A 340 -2.84 -24.32 -10.23
CA GLU A 340 -1.96 -24.89 -9.21
C GLU A 340 -2.00 -26.43 -9.26
N VAL A 341 -0.87 -27.07 -8.97
CA VAL A 341 -0.75 -28.55 -8.96
C VAL A 341 -1.29 -29.09 -7.64
N GLU A 342 -2.35 -29.90 -7.74
CA GLU A 342 -3.01 -30.53 -6.58
C GLU A 342 -2.20 -31.67 -5.99
N ASP A 343 -1.32 -31.34 -5.06
CA ASP A 343 -0.65 -32.31 -4.20
C ASP A 343 -0.23 -31.66 -2.86
N PRO A 344 -0.70 -32.17 -1.70
CA PRO A 344 -0.30 -31.66 -0.39
C PRO A 344 1.08 -32.15 0.10
N TYR A 345 1.75 -33.10 -0.58
CA TYR A 345 3.00 -33.71 -0.10
C TYR A 345 4.15 -33.89 -1.13
N THR A 346 3.98 -33.60 -2.43
CA THR A 346 5.13 -33.58 -3.36
C THR A 346 5.75 -32.19 -3.59
N ALA A 347 7.06 -32.17 -3.86
CA ALA A 347 7.83 -30.96 -4.09
C ALA A 347 7.42 -30.26 -5.41
N GLY A 348 6.52 -29.27 -5.31
CA GLY A 348 5.93 -28.56 -6.44
C GLY A 348 4.40 -28.58 -6.45
N GLY A 349 3.78 -29.43 -5.61
CA GLY A 349 2.38 -29.30 -5.23
C GLY A 349 2.12 -28.06 -4.39
N VAL A 350 0.85 -27.66 -4.30
CA VAL A 350 0.39 -26.53 -3.48
C VAL A 350 -0.61 -27.04 -2.44
N GLU A 351 -0.36 -26.73 -1.16
CA GLU A 351 -1.31 -26.99 -0.09
C GLU A 351 -2.65 -26.29 -0.32
N ALA A 352 -3.74 -26.88 0.19
CA ALA A 352 -5.06 -26.26 0.12
C ALA A 352 -5.06 -24.91 0.86
N ARG A 353 -5.41 -23.84 0.15
CA ARG A 353 -5.38 -22.45 0.62
C ARG A 353 -6.33 -22.20 1.78
N VAL A 354 -7.43 -22.96 1.78
CA VAL A 354 -8.30 -23.24 2.92
C VAL A 354 -8.73 -24.70 2.78
N TYR A 355 -8.83 -25.42 3.90
CA TYR A 355 -9.38 -26.79 3.94
C TYR A 355 -10.28 -26.96 5.15
N GLU A 356 -11.27 -27.85 5.04
CA GLU A 356 -12.22 -28.15 6.11
C GLU A 356 -12.64 -29.63 6.07
N TYR A 357 -12.75 -30.26 7.24
CA TYR A 357 -13.10 -31.68 7.35
C TYR A 357 -14.60 -31.92 7.20
N VAL A 358 -14.95 -32.94 6.40
CA VAL A 358 -16.32 -33.35 6.09
C VAL A 358 -16.69 -34.56 6.94
N GLY A 359 -17.46 -34.33 8.01
CA GLY A 359 -18.18 -35.39 8.70
C GLY A 359 -19.38 -35.91 7.88
N SER A 360 -20.37 -36.51 8.54
CA SER A 360 -21.65 -36.90 7.91
C SER A 360 -22.56 -35.71 7.54
N ASN A 361 -21.98 -34.54 7.27
CA ASN A 361 -22.66 -33.28 7.02
C ASN A 361 -22.82 -33.03 5.51
N SER A 362 -23.98 -32.55 5.08
CA SER A 362 -24.33 -32.31 3.68
C SER A 362 -23.66 -31.09 3.02
N SER A 363 -22.94 -30.26 3.81
CA SER A 363 -22.26 -29.07 3.33
C SER A 363 -21.16 -28.58 4.28
N VAL A 364 -20.22 -27.82 3.74
CA VAL A 364 -19.11 -27.11 4.42
C VAL A 364 -19.07 -25.66 3.92
N THR A 365 -18.62 -24.71 4.74
CA THR A 365 -18.48 -23.29 4.35
C THR A 365 -17.12 -22.74 4.73
N PHE A 366 -16.44 -22.10 3.79
CA PHE A 366 -15.12 -21.48 3.97
C PHE A 366 -15.20 -19.96 4.18
N ASP A 367 -14.29 -19.43 5.01
CA ASP A 367 -13.88 -18.03 4.91
C ASP A 367 -12.96 -17.84 3.69
N SER A 368 -13.20 -16.79 2.90
CA SER A 368 -12.40 -16.43 1.72
C SER A 368 -11.59 -15.14 1.90
N SER A 369 -11.55 -14.57 3.11
CA SER A 369 -10.85 -13.31 3.44
C SER A 369 -9.37 -13.30 3.04
N SER A 370 -8.72 -14.47 3.09
CA SER A 370 -7.31 -14.71 2.73
C SER A 370 -7.05 -14.84 1.23
N LEU A 371 -8.09 -15.00 0.39
CA LEU A 371 -7.94 -15.21 -1.05
C LEU A 371 -7.62 -13.90 -1.78
N THR A 372 -7.04 -14.01 -2.98
CA THR A 372 -6.80 -12.88 -3.91
C THR A 372 -7.70 -13.02 -5.12
N ALA A 373 -7.86 -11.97 -5.94
CA ALA A 373 -8.51 -12.13 -7.25
C ALA A 373 -7.96 -13.31 -8.08
N GLY A 374 -8.84 -13.98 -8.81
CA GLY A 374 -8.50 -15.01 -9.78
C GLY A 374 -9.51 -16.17 -9.82
N SER A 375 -9.26 -17.14 -10.68
CA SER A 375 -10.03 -18.38 -10.74
C SER A 375 -9.52 -19.39 -9.70
N TYR A 376 -10.45 -20.12 -9.08
CA TYR A 376 -10.21 -21.13 -8.05
C TYR A 376 -11.09 -22.36 -8.31
N TYR A 377 -10.88 -23.42 -7.53
CA TYR A 377 -11.80 -24.55 -7.45
C TYR A 377 -11.75 -25.19 -6.06
N VAL A 378 -12.77 -25.99 -5.77
CA VAL A 378 -12.79 -26.92 -4.64
C VAL A 378 -12.79 -28.36 -5.13
N ARG A 379 -12.17 -29.27 -4.37
CA ARG A 379 -12.21 -30.72 -4.60
C ARG A 379 -12.32 -31.45 -3.27
N ALA A 380 -13.02 -32.59 -3.25
CA ALA A 380 -13.08 -33.50 -2.12
C ALA A 380 -11.92 -34.50 -2.11
N TYR A 381 -11.41 -34.73 -0.90
CA TYR A 381 -10.32 -35.64 -0.57
C TYR A 381 -10.73 -36.59 0.56
N CYS A 382 -10.01 -37.70 0.72
CA CYS A 382 -10.03 -38.50 1.94
C CYS A 382 -8.64 -39.04 2.30
N SER A 383 -8.51 -39.58 3.51
CA SER A 383 -7.32 -40.30 3.95
C SER A 383 -7.21 -41.65 3.23
N GLY A 384 -6.02 -42.00 2.75
CA GLY A 384 -5.74 -43.21 2.00
C GLY A 384 -4.45 -43.86 2.48
N GLY A 385 -4.56 -44.71 3.52
CA GLY A 385 -3.48 -45.57 3.95
C GLY A 385 -2.18 -44.82 4.29
N LEU A 386 -1.07 -45.25 3.68
CA LEU A 386 0.31 -44.88 4.01
C LEU A 386 0.67 -43.41 3.69
N SER A 387 0.11 -42.47 4.45
CA SER A 387 0.38 -41.01 4.40
C SER A 387 0.04 -40.32 3.08
N ALA A 388 -0.90 -40.85 2.31
CA ALA A 388 -1.39 -40.25 1.07
C ALA A 388 -2.84 -39.77 1.19
N TYR A 389 -3.15 -38.60 0.62
CA TYR A 389 -4.52 -38.13 0.44
C TYR A 389 -5.04 -38.49 -0.95
N VAL A 390 -6.30 -38.89 -1.04
CA VAL A 390 -6.92 -39.47 -2.24
C VAL A 390 -7.92 -38.50 -2.84
N LYS A 391 -7.87 -38.29 -4.16
CA LYS A 391 -8.86 -37.46 -4.88
C LYS A 391 -10.16 -38.25 -5.05
N ILE A 392 -11.26 -37.76 -4.44
CA ILE A 392 -12.57 -38.45 -4.46
C ILE A 392 -13.71 -37.67 -5.13
N SER A 393 -13.46 -36.46 -5.65
CA SER A 393 -14.37 -35.78 -6.58
C SER A 393 -13.64 -35.19 -7.78
N ASP A 394 -14.40 -34.83 -8.81
CA ASP A 394 -13.98 -33.83 -9.80
C ASP A 394 -13.85 -32.42 -9.17
N PRO A 395 -13.10 -31.48 -9.77
CA PRO A 395 -12.93 -30.13 -9.26
C PRO A 395 -14.10 -29.24 -9.70
N VAL A 396 -14.64 -28.44 -8.77
CA VAL A 396 -15.71 -27.48 -9.07
C VAL A 396 -15.15 -26.06 -9.04
N PHE A 397 -15.10 -25.43 -10.21
CA PHE A 397 -14.49 -24.12 -10.43
C PHE A 397 -15.40 -22.94 -10.06
N PHE A 398 -14.77 -21.83 -9.67
CA PHE A 398 -15.39 -20.53 -9.42
C PHE A 398 -14.37 -19.39 -9.61
N THR A 399 -14.83 -18.14 -9.57
CA THR A 399 -13.96 -16.96 -9.60
C THR A 399 -14.07 -16.17 -8.30
N VAL A 400 -12.93 -15.73 -7.75
CA VAL A 400 -12.88 -14.69 -6.72
C VAL A 400 -12.57 -13.35 -7.40
N THR A 401 -13.40 -12.35 -7.18
CA THR A 401 -13.15 -10.97 -7.62
C THR A 401 -12.55 -10.13 -6.50
N GLU A 402 -11.63 -9.26 -6.87
CA GLU A 402 -11.02 -8.25 -6.00
C GLU A 402 -10.99 -6.96 -6.82
N GLY A 403 -11.64 -5.92 -6.32
CA GLY A 403 -11.74 -4.67 -7.06
C GLY A 403 -10.39 -3.99 -7.22
N THR A 404 -10.15 -3.43 -8.40
CA THR A 404 -9.04 -2.48 -8.60
C THR A 404 -9.24 -1.32 -7.63
N GLN A 405 -8.26 -1.09 -6.76
CA GLN A 405 -8.27 -0.02 -5.77
C GLN A 405 -7.46 1.18 -6.27
N THR A 406 -8.11 2.33 -6.38
CA THR A 406 -7.44 3.62 -6.62
C THR A 406 -7.52 4.48 -5.38
N TYR A 407 -6.36 4.78 -4.81
CA TYR A 407 -6.20 5.62 -3.62
C TYR A 407 -6.00 7.09 -4.02
N VAL A 408 -6.74 7.98 -3.38
CA VAL A 408 -6.68 9.44 -3.58
C VAL A 408 -6.62 10.09 -2.19
N ARG A 409 -5.67 10.99 -1.93
CA ARG A 409 -5.67 11.79 -0.68
C ARG A 409 -6.88 12.71 -0.67
N ASP A 410 -7.56 12.77 0.47
CA ASP A 410 -8.79 13.52 0.68
C ASP A 410 -8.79 14.05 2.11
N ALA A 411 -8.50 15.33 2.31
CA ALA A 411 -8.23 15.94 3.62
C ALA A 411 -9.39 16.84 4.08
N ASP A 412 -10.58 16.26 4.09
CA ASP A 412 -11.86 16.94 4.29
C ASP A 412 -12.66 16.32 5.46
N LEU A 413 -13.53 17.14 6.08
CA LEU A 413 -14.50 16.70 7.10
C LEU A 413 -15.78 16.20 6.45
N TYR A 414 -16.37 15.15 7.03
CA TYR A 414 -17.61 14.53 6.56
C TYR A 414 -18.58 14.27 7.72
N THR A 415 -19.88 14.36 7.47
CA THR A 415 -20.95 13.90 8.37
C THR A 415 -21.49 12.56 7.90
N ILE A 416 -21.69 11.63 8.84
CA ILE A 416 -22.40 10.36 8.59
C ILE A 416 -23.89 10.64 8.45
N SER A 417 -24.46 10.28 7.29
CA SER A 417 -25.85 10.57 6.89
C SER A 417 -26.47 9.39 6.14
N ASN A 418 -27.78 9.41 5.93
CA ASN A 418 -28.55 8.36 5.21
C ASN A 418 -28.43 6.92 5.75
N VAL A 419 -27.79 6.73 6.92
CA VAL A 419 -27.62 5.46 7.63
C VAL A 419 -27.69 5.73 9.14
N THR A 420 -28.18 4.78 9.93
CA THR A 420 -28.31 4.95 11.40
C THR A 420 -26.98 4.81 12.13
N ALA A 421 -26.11 3.91 11.66
CA ALA A 421 -24.73 3.75 12.11
C ALA A 421 -23.90 3.04 11.03
N ILE A 422 -22.58 3.28 11.01
CA ILE A 422 -21.64 2.74 10.03
C ILE A 422 -20.43 2.07 10.69
N ASN A 423 -20.00 0.94 10.13
CA ASN A 423 -18.85 0.19 10.61
C ASN A 423 -17.55 0.65 9.95
N VAL A 424 -16.56 0.97 10.79
CA VAL A 424 -15.16 1.19 10.41
C VAL A 424 -14.43 -0.16 10.44
N ARG A 425 -13.63 -0.45 9.42
CA ARG A 425 -12.92 -1.72 9.22
C ARG A 425 -11.41 -1.51 9.12
N ALA A 426 -10.62 -2.52 9.46
CA ALA A 426 -9.15 -2.45 9.37
C ALA A 426 -8.63 -2.12 7.95
N VAL A 427 -9.31 -2.63 6.91
CA VAL A 427 -9.06 -2.36 5.49
C VAL A 427 -10.41 -2.29 4.73
N PRO A 428 -10.48 -1.65 3.54
CA PRO A 428 -11.71 -1.55 2.74
C PRO A 428 -12.36 -2.91 2.48
N GLN A 429 -13.69 -2.98 2.58
CA GLN A 429 -14.55 -4.16 2.38
C GLN A 429 -14.27 -5.36 3.31
N THR A 430 -13.07 -5.94 3.25
CA THR A 430 -12.72 -7.25 3.83
C THR A 430 -12.21 -7.17 5.27
N GLY A 431 -11.82 -6.00 5.75
CA GLY A 431 -11.26 -5.84 7.09
C GLY A 431 -12.27 -6.17 8.20
N ALA A 432 -11.79 -6.75 9.30
CA ALA A 432 -12.57 -6.88 10.53
C ALA A 432 -13.08 -5.51 10.99
N VAL A 433 -14.28 -5.46 11.57
CA VAL A 433 -14.85 -4.24 12.14
C VAL A 433 -14.06 -3.87 13.40
N VAL A 434 -13.57 -2.63 13.44
CA VAL A 434 -12.71 -2.11 14.53
C VAL A 434 -13.46 -1.10 15.41
N LYS A 435 -14.46 -0.40 14.87
CA LYS A 435 -15.42 0.43 15.62
C LYS A 435 -16.67 0.69 14.78
N THR A 436 -17.72 1.19 15.41
CA THR A 436 -18.96 1.67 14.77
C THR A 436 -19.15 3.14 15.10
N LEU A 437 -19.76 3.91 14.20
CA LEU A 437 -20.01 5.35 14.33
C LEU A 437 -21.47 5.65 14.00
N ASP A 438 -22.13 6.47 14.80
CA ASP A 438 -23.57 6.75 14.67
C ASP A 438 -23.90 7.87 13.66
N ALA A 439 -25.16 7.95 13.25
CA ALA A 439 -25.71 9.02 12.42
C ALA A 439 -25.43 10.42 13.01
N GLY A 440 -25.08 11.37 12.15
CA GLY A 440 -24.76 12.74 12.53
C GLY A 440 -23.36 12.95 13.10
N ALA A 441 -22.59 11.87 13.33
CA ALA A 441 -21.18 12.01 13.72
C ALA A 441 -20.38 12.69 12.60
N VAL A 442 -19.58 13.69 12.99
CA VAL A 442 -18.66 14.44 12.13
C VAL A 442 -17.26 13.86 12.30
N ILE A 443 -16.60 13.54 11.20
CA ILE A 443 -15.34 12.78 11.17
C ILE A 443 -14.34 13.32 10.13
N PRO A 444 -13.03 13.18 10.36
CA PRO A 444 -12.03 13.35 9.33
C PRO A 444 -12.11 12.18 8.34
N ILE A 445 -12.00 12.48 7.05
CA ILE A 445 -11.43 11.57 6.06
C ILE A 445 -10.01 12.07 5.73
N TYR A 446 -9.10 11.14 5.46
CA TYR A 446 -7.70 11.41 5.08
C TYR A 446 -7.36 10.90 3.68
N GLU A 447 -7.96 9.78 3.27
CA GLU A 447 -7.73 9.09 2.00
C GLU A 447 -9.02 8.42 1.52
N ILE A 448 -9.39 8.63 0.26
CA ILE A 448 -10.41 7.85 -0.45
C ILE A 448 -9.75 6.63 -1.08
N CYS A 449 -10.43 5.48 -0.99
CA CYS A 449 -10.16 4.28 -1.78
C CYS A 449 -11.40 3.96 -2.63
N ASP A 450 -11.31 4.20 -3.93
CA ASP A 450 -12.33 3.77 -4.89
C ASP A 450 -12.05 2.32 -5.31
N LEU A 451 -13.01 1.43 -5.04
CA LEU A 451 -12.92 -0.01 -5.23
C LEU A 451 -13.91 -0.46 -6.31
N GLN A 452 -13.41 -1.00 -7.43
CA GLN A 452 -14.27 -1.47 -8.52
C GLN A 452 -14.97 -2.80 -8.16
N VAL A 453 -16.28 -2.78 -7.94
CA VAL A 453 -17.07 -3.96 -7.56
C VAL A 453 -18.06 -4.33 -8.67
N THR A 454 -18.69 -5.50 -8.57
CA THR A 454 -19.74 -5.92 -9.51
C THR A 454 -20.91 -4.91 -9.52
N GLY A 455 -20.95 -4.06 -10.55
CA GLY A 455 -22.00 -3.04 -10.75
C GLY A 455 -21.51 -1.58 -10.74
N GLY A 456 -20.27 -1.30 -10.30
CA GLY A 456 -19.75 0.08 -10.26
C GLY A 456 -18.59 0.28 -9.30
N THR A 457 -18.41 1.50 -8.78
CA THR A 457 -17.35 1.84 -7.85
C THR A 457 -17.90 1.98 -6.43
N GLN A 458 -17.48 1.10 -5.53
CA GLN A 458 -17.73 1.25 -4.10
C GLN A 458 -16.66 2.18 -3.50
N ARG A 459 -17.07 3.38 -3.07
CA ARG A 459 -16.15 4.33 -2.41
C ARG A 459 -15.97 4.01 -0.93
N TRP A 460 -14.72 4.01 -0.48
CA TRP A 460 -14.33 3.92 0.94
C TRP A 460 -13.53 5.16 1.35
N GLY A 461 -13.65 5.57 2.61
CA GLY A 461 -12.89 6.67 3.21
C GLY A 461 -12.12 6.21 4.44
N ARG A 462 -10.84 6.59 4.53
CA ARG A 462 -9.96 6.36 5.67
C ARG A 462 -10.18 7.43 6.73
N THR A 463 -10.52 7.00 7.93
CA THR A 463 -10.67 7.82 9.14
C THR A 463 -9.77 7.27 10.24
N ASP A 464 -9.85 7.82 11.46
CA ASP A 464 -9.03 7.37 12.58
C ASP A 464 -9.23 5.88 12.86
N GLY A 465 -8.16 5.10 12.77
CA GLY A 465 -8.16 3.66 13.06
C GLY A 465 -8.76 2.75 11.97
N GLY A 466 -9.20 3.24 10.81
CA GLY A 466 -9.64 2.35 9.72
C GLY A 466 -10.43 3.00 8.59
N TRP A 467 -11.19 2.19 7.85
CA TRP A 467 -11.89 2.52 6.62
C TRP A 467 -13.40 2.29 6.74
N LEU A 468 -14.22 3.19 6.20
CA LEU A 468 -15.68 3.08 6.15
C LEU A 468 -16.21 3.28 4.73
N ALA A 469 -17.43 2.82 4.45
CA ALA A 469 -18.07 2.96 3.15
C ALA A 469 -18.68 4.37 3.00
N MET A 470 -18.24 5.16 2.03
CA MET A 470 -18.79 6.51 1.82
C MET A 470 -20.08 6.50 0.99
N VAL A 471 -20.38 5.39 0.32
CA VAL A 471 -21.62 5.14 -0.43
C VAL A 471 -22.24 3.78 -0.05
N SER A 472 -23.55 3.66 -0.28
CA SER A 472 -24.35 2.43 -0.09
C SER A 472 -23.84 1.28 -0.94
N SER A 473 -23.56 0.14 -0.30
CA SER A 473 -23.16 -1.09 -0.99
C SER A 473 -24.31 -1.82 -1.69
N ALA A 474 -25.53 -1.26 -1.67
CA ALA A 474 -26.70 -1.79 -2.37
C ALA A 474 -26.97 -1.09 -3.71
N ASP A 475 -26.49 0.14 -3.89
CA ASP A 475 -26.78 1.00 -5.06
C ASP A 475 -25.55 1.78 -5.58
N LEU A 476 -24.42 1.72 -4.86
CA LEU A 476 -23.13 2.34 -5.15
C LEU A 476 -23.18 3.88 -5.34
N THR A 477 -24.26 4.54 -4.93
CA THR A 477 -24.56 5.94 -5.28
C THR A 477 -25.16 6.78 -4.14
N THR A 478 -25.95 6.19 -3.25
CA THR A 478 -26.48 6.86 -2.05
C THR A 478 -25.33 7.17 -1.09
N PRO A 479 -25.04 8.44 -0.76
CA PRO A 479 -23.89 8.78 0.08
C PRO A 479 -24.20 8.52 1.56
N TYR A 480 -23.34 7.73 2.23
CA TYR A 480 -23.30 7.61 3.69
C TYR A 480 -22.43 8.69 4.35
N CYS A 481 -21.52 9.30 3.59
CA CYS A 481 -20.71 10.43 4.05
C CYS A 481 -21.00 11.65 3.16
N VAL A 482 -21.47 12.74 3.75
CA VAL A 482 -21.67 14.03 3.05
C VAL A 482 -20.63 15.05 3.54
N PRO A 483 -20.05 15.88 2.66
CA PRO A 483 -19.04 16.86 3.07
C PRO A 483 -19.57 17.83 4.15
N TYR A 484 -18.81 18.01 5.22
CA TYR A 484 -19.10 18.97 6.29
C TYR A 484 -18.25 20.22 6.07
N LYS A 485 -18.87 21.27 5.53
CA LYS A 485 -18.22 22.54 5.19
C LYS A 485 -18.85 23.71 5.92
N LYS A 486 -18.01 24.68 6.29
CA LYS A 486 -18.38 25.99 6.85
C LYS A 486 -18.21 27.08 5.81
N THR A 487 -19.07 28.09 5.90
CA THR A 487 -19.10 29.21 4.97
C THR A 487 -18.07 30.28 5.36
N ILE A 488 -17.43 30.87 4.35
CA ILE A 488 -16.70 32.14 4.46
C ILE A 488 -17.29 33.19 3.52
N SER A 489 -17.12 34.47 3.86
CA SER A 489 -17.47 35.62 3.02
C SER A 489 -16.34 36.66 3.02
N MET A 490 -16.08 37.26 1.85
CA MET A 490 -15.13 38.35 1.63
C MET A 490 -15.46 39.06 0.31
N SER A 491 -14.77 40.15 -0.01
CA SER A 491 -14.93 40.85 -1.30
C SER A 491 -14.22 40.10 -2.43
N GLU A 492 -14.82 40.10 -3.63
CA GLU A 492 -14.24 39.47 -4.84
C GLU A 492 -12.96 40.17 -5.34
N SER A 493 -12.78 41.45 -4.99
CA SER A 493 -11.59 42.24 -5.31
C SER A 493 -11.16 43.15 -4.16
N TYR A 494 -9.84 43.36 -4.07
CA TYR A 494 -9.18 44.27 -3.14
C TYR A 494 -8.12 45.08 -3.88
N ILE A 495 -7.77 46.25 -3.35
CA ILE A 495 -6.67 47.07 -3.87
C ILE A 495 -5.37 46.64 -3.18
N GLN A 496 -4.25 46.61 -3.91
CA GLN A 496 -2.93 46.35 -3.34
C GLN A 496 -2.62 47.35 -2.20
N GLY A 497 -2.55 46.85 -0.97
CA GLY A 497 -2.35 47.64 0.26
C GLY A 497 -3.62 47.92 1.08
N SER A 498 -4.80 47.58 0.57
CA SER A 498 -6.06 47.68 1.31
C SER A 498 -6.20 46.56 2.37
N LYS A 499 -7.01 46.82 3.41
CA LYS A 499 -7.27 45.87 4.50
C LYS A 499 -8.19 44.74 4.00
N LEU A 500 -7.72 43.49 4.06
CA LEU A 500 -8.55 42.33 3.76
C LEU A 500 -9.42 42.01 4.98
N ILE A 501 -10.68 41.62 4.75
CA ILE A 501 -11.64 41.25 5.78
C ILE A 501 -12.35 39.99 5.31
N VAL A 502 -12.28 38.92 6.12
CA VAL A 502 -12.95 37.65 5.84
C VAL A 502 -13.78 37.28 7.07
N THR A 503 -15.05 36.94 6.86
CA THR A 503 -15.92 36.40 7.91
C THR A 503 -16.07 34.89 7.72
N ALA A 504 -15.97 34.13 8.80
CA ALA A 504 -16.27 32.71 8.87
C ALA A 504 -17.48 32.48 9.79
N TYR A 505 -18.37 31.58 9.41
CA TYR A 505 -19.64 31.36 10.09
C TYR A 505 -19.72 29.98 10.76
N ASP A 506 -20.32 29.93 11.96
CA ASP A 506 -20.63 28.69 12.70
C ASP A 506 -19.40 27.77 12.91
N ILE A 507 -18.21 28.31 13.15
CA ILE A 507 -16.97 27.51 13.16
C ILE A 507 -16.77 26.66 14.43
N VAL A 508 -17.60 26.80 15.47
CA VAL A 508 -17.43 26.11 16.75
C VAL A 508 -18.05 24.71 16.70
N HIS A 509 -17.23 23.65 16.84
CA HIS A 509 -17.71 22.27 16.87
C HIS A 509 -16.75 21.35 17.65
N PRO A 510 -17.23 20.37 18.46
CA PRO A 510 -16.36 19.55 19.32
C PRO A 510 -15.50 18.50 18.58
N ALA A 511 -15.69 18.29 17.27
CA ALA A 511 -14.93 17.31 16.49
C ALA A 511 -13.58 17.82 15.95
N TYR A 512 -13.26 19.11 16.11
CA TYR A 512 -12.00 19.71 15.70
C TYR A 512 -11.65 20.92 16.59
N THR A 513 -10.41 21.37 16.53
CA THR A 513 -9.93 22.58 17.26
C THR A 513 -9.07 23.44 16.33
N GLY A 514 -8.45 24.51 16.85
CA GLY A 514 -7.44 25.28 16.11
C GLY A 514 -7.90 25.73 14.72
N VAL A 515 -9.05 26.40 14.63
CA VAL A 515 -9.56 26.88 13.35
C VAL A 515 -8.77 28.11 12.92
N TRP A 516 -8.29 28.12 11.68
CA TRP A 516 -7.53 29.24 11.11
C TRP A 516 -7.81 29.41 9.61
N LEU A 517 -7.56 30.61 9.10
CA LEU A 517 -7.75 30.95 7.69
C LEU A 517 -6.41 31.15 7.00
N GLY A 518 -6.20 30.46 5.88
CA GLY A 518 -5.07 30.66 4.99
C GLY A 518 -5.45 31.40 3.72
N ILE A 519 -4.57 32.29 3.26
CA ILE A 519 -4.63 32.94 1.95
C ILE A 519 -3.49 32.40 1.07
N TYR A 520 -3.81 31.98 -0.15
CA TYR A 520 -2.90 31.33 -1.10
C TYR A 520 -3.04 31.97 -2.49
N ASN A 521 -2.03 31.82 -3.34
CA ASN A 521 -2.15 32.25 -4.74
C ASN A 521 -3.15 31.34 -5.47
N ALA A 522 -3.87 31.85 -6.46
CA ALA A 522 -4.87 31.06 -7.20
C ALA A 522 -4.29 29.87 -8.00
N ALA A 523 -2.97 29.81 -8.17
CA ALA A 523 -2.25 28.70 -8.79
C ALA A 523 -1.68 27.67 -7.78
N ASP A 524 -1.79 27.93 -6.48
CA ASP A 524 -1.28 27.04 -5.43
C ASP A 524 -2.25 25.86 -5.20
N SER A 525 -1.70 24.64 -5.09
CA SER A 525 -2.42 23.51 -4.51
C SER A 525 -2.70 23.73 -3.01
N ASP A 526 -3.58 22.93 -2.42
CA ASP A 526 -3.95 23.09 -1.01
C ASP A 526 -2.81 22.68 -0.06
N ARG A 527 -2.81 23.26 1.15
CA ARG A 527 -1.83 22.96 2.21
C ARG A 527 -1.95 21.53 2.80
N SER A 528 -2.80 20.68 2.23
CA SER A 528 -2.99 19.26 2.59
C SER A 528 -1.97 18.31 1.93
N GLU A 529 -0.93 18.83 1.29
CA GLU A 529 0.01 18.05 0.46
C GLU A 529 1.38 17.84 1.15
N ASP A 530 1.72 16.56 1.39
CA ASP A 530 2.83 16.03 2.20
C ASP A 530 4.27 16.30 1.67
N VAL A 531 4.47 17.28 0.78
CA VAL A 531 5.79 17.64 0.25
C VAL A 531 6.00 19.15 0.31
N GLN A 532 6.10 19.68 1.54
CA GLN A 532 6.32 21.10 1.82
C GLN A 532 5.34 22.00 1.04
N GLY A 533 4.04 21.63 1.09
CA GLY A 533 2.96 22.24 0.33
C GLY A 533 2.84 23.76 0.50
N ALA A 534 2.08 24.40 -0.39
CA ALA A 534 2.08 25.85 -0.58
C ALA A 534 1.92 26.64 0.73
N VAL A 535 3.03 27.16 1.25
CA VAL A 535 3.05 28.00 2.45
C VAL A 535 2.22 29.24 2.18
N SER A 536 1.10 29.36 2.91
CA SER A 536 0.13 30.46 2.80
C SER A 536 0.82 31.82 2.78
N VAL A 537 0.40 32.69 1.86
CA VAL A 537 0.95 34.05 1.72
C VAL A 537 0.67 34.86 2.97
N LEU A 538 -0.51 34.67 3.57
CA LEU A 538 -0.93 35.20 4.88
C LEU A 538 -1.77 34.14 5.60
N TRP A 539 -1.73 34.11 6.93
CA TRP A 539 -2.68 33.34 7.75
C TRP A 539 -3.06 34.07 9.04
N ALA A 540 -4.21 33.72 9.61
CA ALA A 540 -4.69 34.23 10.90
C ALA A 540 -5.60 33.21 11.60
N ASP A 541 -5.55 33.17 12.94
CA ASP A 541 -6.44 32.33 13.75
C ASP A 541 -7.90 32.81 13.67
N ALA A 542 -8.83 31.88 13.50
CA ALA A 542 -10.25 32.14 13.40
C ALA A 542 -10.88 32.05 14.80
N ILE A 543 -10.67 33.09 15.62
CA ILE A 543 -11.25 33.17 16.97
C ILE A 543 -12.74 33.48 16.87
N ALA A 544 -13.58 32.56 17.32
CA ALA A 544 -15.03 32.68 17.28
C ALA A 544 -15.58 33.62 18.38
N ASP A 545 -16.67 34.33 18.04
CA ASP A 545 -17.51 35.10 18.95
C ASP A 545 -18.57 34.23 19.65
N GLU A 546 -19.39 34.86 20.51
CA GLU A 546 -20.50 34.20 21.22
C GLU A 546 -21.59 33.64 20.28
N SER A 547 -21.60 34.02 19.00
CA SER A 547 -22.49 33.51 17.95
C SER A 547 -21.80 32.45 17.07
N GLY A 548 -20.59 32.02 17.41
CA GLY A 548 -19.82 31.01 16.68
C GLY A 548 -19.14 31.51 15.40
N ASN A 549 -19.09 32.82 15.15
CA ASN A 549 -18.53 33.41 13.93
C ASN A 549 -17.16 34.06 14.20
N ALA A 550 -16.27 34.09 13.22
CA ALA A 550 -14.97 34.76 13.33
C ALA A 550 -14.79 35.80 12.22
N VAL A 551 -14.21 36.96 12.56
CA VAL A 551 -13.82 37.99 11.59
C VAL A 551 -12.30 38.13 11.62
N MET A 552 -11.65 37.73 10.53
CA MET A 552 -10.19 37.77 10.38
C MET A 552 -9.80 38.93 9.47
N THR A 553 -8.79 39.70 9.86
CA THR A 553 -8.44 40.92 9.17
C THR A 553 -6.94 41.15 9.00
N PHE A 554 -6.53 41.33 7.75
CA PHE A 554 -5.13 41.41 7.32
C PHE A 554 -4.80 42.86 6.95
N PRO A 555 -3.68 43.45 7.42
CA PRO A 555 -2.53 42.79 8.02
C PRO A 555 -2.55 42.65 9.56
N SER A 556 -3.64 43.03 10.22
CA SER A 556 -3.69 43.27 11.68
C SER A 556 -3.62 42.03 12.59
N GLN A 557 -3.63 40.81 12.05
CA GLN A 557 -3.59 39.55 12.83
C GLN A 557 -2.51 38.56 12.34
N ASN A 558 -1.53 39.05 11.59
CA ASN A 558 -0.61 38.20 10.84
C ASN A 558 0.48 37.56 11.72
N GLN A 559 0.52 36.22 11.71
CA GLN A 559 1.80 35.50 11.67
C GLN A 559 2.10 35.17 10.19
N SER A 560 3.37 35.15 9.79
CA SER A 560 3.74 34.89 8.38
C SER A 560 5.10 34.23 8.24
N ASP A 561 5.11 33.01 7.71
CA ASP A 561 6.31 32.16 7.59
C ASP A 561 7.33 32.67 6.54
N LYS A 562 6.98 33.73 5.78
CA LYS A 562 7.76 34.29 4.66
C LYS A 562 8.33 35.71 4.88
N GLY A 563 7.96 36.38 5.98
CA GLY A 563 8.65 37.57 6.51
C GLY A 563 8.30 38.95 5.91
N ILE A 564 8.17 39.93 6.82
CA ILE A 564 8.36 41.40 6.69
C ILE A 564 7.67 42.20 5.56
N SER A 565 6.81 41.61 4.73
CA SER A 565 5.88 42.38 3.89
C SER A 565 4.45 41.84 4.00
N TYR A 566 3.58 42.59 4.68
CA TYR A 566 2.21 42.18 5.00
C TYR A 566 1.17 42.61 3.95
N VAL A 567 1.61 43.06 2.77
CA VAL A 567 0.75 43.52 1.67
C VAL A 567 0.77 42.47 0.56
N LEU A 568 -0.41 41.94 0.20
CA LEU A 568 -0.54 41.10 -0.99
C LEU A 568 -0.17 41.91 -2.25
N PRO A 569 0.72 41.40 -3.12
CA PRO A 569 0.91 41.93 -4.46
C PRO A 569 -0.38 41.86 -5.30
N ALA A 570 -0.38 42.54 -6.45
CA ALA A 570 -1.43 42.34 -7.44
C ALA A 570 -1.40 40.92 -8.02
N GLY A 571 -2.56 40.27 -8.10
CA GLY A 571 -2.68 38.87 -8.51
C GLY A 571 -4.05 38.26 -8.19
N SER A 572 -4.21 36.97 -8.48
CA SER A 572 -5.39 36.19 -8.10
C SER A 572 -5.06 35.28 -6.92
N TYR A 573 -5.97 35.18 -5.96
CA TYR A 573 -5.79 34.50 -4.69
C TYR A 573 -7.02 33.66 -4.32
N TYR A 574 -6.90 32.78 -3.33
CA TYR A 574 -8.04 32.20 -2.63
C TYR A 574 -7.83 32.21 -1.12
N ALA A 575 -8.94 32.34 -0.38
CA ALA A 575 -9.01 32.08 1.05
C ALA A 575 -9.65 30.71 1.31
N ARG A 576 -9.20 30.00 2.34
CA ARG A 576 -9.80 28.73 2.80
C ARG A 576 -9.60 28.55 4.31
N LEU A 577 -10.62 28.05 5.00
CA LEU A 577 -10.53 27.65 6.42
C LEU A 577 -9.92 26.26 6.55
N PHE A 578 -9.13 26.09 7.61
CA PHE A 578 -8.60 24.82 8.08
C PHE A 578 -8.88 24.68 9.58
N CYS A 579 -8.84 23.45 10.07
CA CYS A 579 -8.92 23.12 11.48
C CYS A 579 -7.94 21.99 11.81
N THR A 580 -7.52 21.91 13.08
CA THR A 580 -6.65 20.86 13.59
C THR A 580 -7.49 19.70 14.16
N ILE A 581 -7.13 18.47 13.77
CA ILE A 581 -7.72 17.22 14.26
C ILE A 581 -6.58 16.32 14.76
N GLY A 582 -6.69 15.83 15.99
CA GLY A 582 -5.56 15.19 16.68
C GLY A 582 -4.42 16.19 16.96
N ASP A 583 -3.18 15.69 17.02
CA ASP A 583 -2.04 16.47 17.50
C ASP A 583 -1.42 17.41 16.45
N ASP A 584 -1.44 17.07 15.15
CA ASP A 584 -0.74 17.82 14.08
C ASP A 584 -1.46 17.85 12.70
N ALA A 585 -2.63 17.23 12.52
CA ALA A 585 -3.27 17.12 11.19
C ALA A 585 -4.22 18.30 10.88
N TYR A 586 -3.89 19.08 9.85
CA TYR A 586 -4.77 20.14 9.32
C TYR A 586 -5.71 19.59 8.24
N ILE A 587 -7.02 19.81 8.41
CA ILE A 587 -8.06 19.42 7.46
C ILE A 587 -8.88 20.65 7.04
N ALA A 588 -9.35 20.66 5.79
CA ALA A 588 -10.00 21.83 5.20
C ALA A 588 -11.47 21.95 5.59
N LEU A 589 -11.80 23.02 6.31
CA LEU A 589 -13.13 23.25 6.89
C LEU A 589 -14.08 24.03 5.95
N SER A 590 -13.55 24.73 4.93
CA SER A 590 -14.36 25.41 3.89
C SER A 590 -14.03 24.96 2.48
N ASP A 591 -14.82 25.42 1.51
CA ASP A 591 -14.42 25.49 0.11
C ASP A 591 -13.48 26.69 -0.14
N LYS A 592 -12.90 26.78 -1.34
CA LYS A 592 -12.04 27.90 -1.75
C LYS A 592 -12.90 29.10 -2.14
N LEU A 593 -12.71 30.22 -1.45
CA LEU A 593 -13.28 31.51 -1.86
C LEU A 593 -12.23 32.31 -2.64
N ALA A 594 -12.39 32.41 -3.95
CA ALA A 594 -11.47 33.10 -4.83
C ALA A 594 -11.67 34.63 -4.78
N PHE A 595 -10.56 35.38 -4.88
CA PHE A 595 -10.58 36.83 -4.95
C PHE A 595 -9.38 37.36 -5.76
N THR A 596 -9.38 38.66 -6.06
CA THR A 596 -8.31 39.34 -6.78
C THR A 596 -7.73 40.51 -5.97
N VAL A 597 -6.46 40.81 -6.20
CA VAL A 597 -5.80 42.04 -5.73
C VAL A 597 -5.36 42.83 -6.96
N VAL A 598 -5.80 44.08 -7.10
CA VAL A 598 -5.46 44.94 -8.24
C VAL A 598 -4.30 45.87 -7.92
N SER A 599 -3.41 46.07 -8.90
CA SER A 599 -2.20 46.89 -8.74
C SER A 599 -2.53 48.37 -8.62
N SER A 600 -1.93 49.06 -7.65
CA SER A 600 -2.04 50.51 -7.51
C SER A 600 -1.35 51.30 -8.64
N ALA A 601 -0.52 50.67 -9.48
CA ALA A 601 0.29 51.39 -10.47
C ALA A 601 -0.51 52.07 -11.61
N ASN A 602 -1.53 51.40 -12.17
CA ASN A 602 -2.08 51.76 -13.50
C ASN A 602 -3.48 52.39 -13.51
N THR A 603 -4.20 52.39 -12.39
CA THR A 603 -5.55 52.96 -12.29
C THR A 603 -5.65 53.72 -10.97
N ALA A 604 -6.15 54.95 -11.00
CA ALA A 604 -6.42 55.68 -9.77
C ALA A 604 -7.57 55.00 -9.02
N VAL A 605 -7.50 55.03 -7.69
CA VAL A 605 -8.53 54.47 -6.82
C VAL A 605 -9.01 55.51 -5.83
N VAL A 606 -10.30 55.42 -5.50
CA VAL A 606 -10.96 56.17 -4.46
C VAL A 606 -11.94 55.22 -3.77
N SER A 607 -12.00 55.25 -2.44
CA SER A 607 -12.91 54.38 -1.67
C SER A 607 -13.30 55.01 -0.34
N SER A 608 -14.58 55.00 -0.05
CA SER A 608 -15.17 55.23 1.27
C SER A 608 -14.68 54.19 2.30
N ASN A 609 -14.58 54.59 3.56
CA ASN A 609 -14.30 53.67 4.68
C ASN A 609 -15.56 52.96 5.23
N ALA A 610 -16.75 53.30 4.72
CA ALA A 610 -18.02 52.67 5.03
C ALA A 610 -19.02 52.88 3.88
N ALA A 611 -19.83 51.87 3.57
CA ALA A 611 -20.85 51.96 2.50
C ALA A 611 -21.98 52.95 2.81
N SER A 612 -22.16 53.35 4.08
CA SER A 612 -23.08 54.39 4.49
C SER A 612 -22.56 55.18 5.69
N TYR A 613 -22.97 56.44 5.76
CA TYR A 613 -22.63 57.41 6.79
C TYR A 613 -23.88 58.10 7.30
N ILE A 614 -23.84 58.61 8.53
CA ILE A 614 -24.93 59.42 9.07
C ILE A 614 -24.71 60.90 8.73
N LYS A 615 -25.76 61.60 8.32
CA LYS A 615 -25.67 63.04 8.04
C LYS A 615 -25.11 63.81 9.25
N GLY A 616 -23.98 64.50 9.02
CA GLY A 616 -23.20 65.22 10.02
C GLY A 616 -21.84 64.56 10.32
N GLU A 617 -21.69 63.25 10.06
CA GLU A 617 -20.44 62.49 10.23
C GLU A 617 -19.38 62.91 9.20
N THR A 618 -18.09 62.75 9.54
CA THR A 618 -16.97 62.97 8.61
C THR A 618 -16.56 61.67 7.91
N MET A 619 -16.77 61.60 6.60
CA MET A 619 -16.33 60.45 5.79
C MET A 619 -14.81 60.45 5.67
N LYS A 620 -14.16 59.30 5.93
CA LYS A 620 -12.74 59.09 5.65
C LYS A 620 -12.60 58.38 4.30
N ILE A 621 -11.96 59.04 3.34
CA ILE A 621 -11.81 58.55 1.97
C ILE A 621 -10.35 58.18 1.72
N SER A 622 -10.10 56.90 1.41
CA SER A 622 -8.79 56.45 0.94
C SER A 622 -8.66 56.67 -0.56
N TYR A 623 -7.49 57.10 -1.02
CA TYR A 623 -7.21 57.29 -2.45
C TYR A 623 -5.75 57.03 -2.79
N GLY A 624 -5.46 56.83 -4.08
CA GLY A 624 -4.09 56.75 -4.59
C GLY A 624 -3.99 56.03 -5.94
N GLY A 625 -2.76 55.73 -6.34
CA GLY A 625 -2.47 54.93 -7.53
C GLY A 625 -2.75 55.62 -8.87
N GLY A 626 -2.35 55.01 -9.98
CA GLY A 626 -2.65 55.50 -11.33
C GLY A 626 -2.16 56.91 -11.65
N SER A 627 -0.88 57.19 -11.41
CA SER A 627 -0.18 58.42 -11.85
C SER A 627 -0.87 59.75 -11.46
N LEU A 628 -1.44 59.84 -10.26
CA LEU A 628 -1.98 61.11 -9.75
C LEU A 628 -0.90 62.20 -9.72
N THR A 629 -1.33 63.42 -10.01
CA THR A 629 -0.58 64.67 -9.86
C THR A 629 -1.09 65.42 -8.63
N ASP A 630 -0.35 66.44 -8.16
CA ASP A 630 -0.81 67.28 -7.03
C ASP A 630 -1.94 68.26 -7.42
N THR A 631 -2.44 68.18 -8.66
CA THR A 631 -3.68 68.82 -9.18
C THR A 631 -4.81 67.81 -9.45
N ALA A 632 -4.63 66.55 -9.04
CA ALA A 632 -5.73 65.60 -8.96
C ALA A 632 -6.69 65.98 -7.83
N TRP A 633 -7.97 65.63 -7.96
CA TRP A 633 -9.00 65.99 -6.99
C TRP A 633 -10.10 64.92 -6.88
N ILE A 634 -10.81 64.91 -5.74
CA ILE A 634 -11.97 64.06 -5.49
C ILE A 634 -13.20 64.96 -5.41
N GLY A 635 -14.28 64.59 -6.10
CA GLY A 635 -15.60 65.21 -6.04
C GLY A 635 -16.68 64.23 -5.57
N ILE A 636 -17.67 64.73 -4.83
CA ILE A 636 -18.87 64.00 -4.42
C ILE A 636 -20.05 64.40 -5.29
N TYR A 637 -20.76 63.41 -5.84
CA TYR A 637 -21.88 63.59 -6.75
C TYR A 637 -23.09 62.72 -6.35
N PRO A 638 -24.33 63.12 -6.68
CA PRO A 638 -25.48 62.21 -6.64
C PRO A 638 -25.21 60.95 -7.48
N ILE A 639 -25.67 59.77 -7.02
CA ILE A 639 -25.37 58.48 -7.69
C ILE A 639 -25.72 58.50 -9.19
N SER A 640 -26.81 59.19 -9.54
CA SER A 640 -27.37 59.29 -10.90
C SER A 640 -26.65 60.26 -11.83
N GLN A 641 -25.77 61.14 -11.34
CA GLN A 641 -25.09 62.12 -12.17
C GLN A 641 -23.89 61.48 -12.90
N ASN A 642 -23.95 61.40 -14.23
CA ASN A 642 -22.93 60.76 -15.06
C ASN A 642 -22.21 61.75 -16.01
N VAL A 643 -22.38 63.06 -15.79
CA VAL A 643 -21.71 64.13 -16.51
C VAL A 643 -21.03 65.04 -15.49
N TYR A 644 -19.74 65.29 -15.68
CA TYR A 644 -18.90 66.08 -14.79
C TYR A 644 -18.30 67.23 -15.63
N GLN A 645 -18.58 68.48 -15.24
CA GLN A 645 -18.13 69.71 -15.90
C GLN A 645 -18.45 70.90 -14.99
N ALA A 646 -17.93 72.09 -15.31
CA ALA A 646 -18.12 73.29 -14.48
C ALA A 646 -19.59 73.69 -14.28
N GLU A 647 -20.46 73.41 -15.26
CA GLU A 647 -21.91 73.67 -15.22
C GLU A 647 -22.68 72.60 -14.44
N ASN A 648 -22.05 71.45 -14.14
CA ASN A 648 -22.61 70.34 -13.36
C ASN A 648 -21.61 69.98 -12.23
N PRO A 649 -21.35 70.89 -11.28
CA PRO A 649 -20.29 70.74 -10.28
C PRO A 649 -20.58 69.65 -9.25
N SER A 650 -19.52 69.19 -8.57
CA SER A 650 -19.61 68.34 -7.38
C SER A 650 -20.23 69.09 -6.19
N LEU A 651 -20.96 68.38 -5.33
CA LEU A 651 -21.56 68.94 -4.11
C LEU A 651 -20.51 69.30 -3.04
N LEU A 652 -19.42 68.54 -3.00
CA LEU A 652 -18.23 68.74 -2.18
C LEU A 652 -17.02 68.27 -2.99
N TRP A 653 -15.85 68.91 -2.83
CA TRP A 653 -14.61 68.49 -3.48
C TRP A 653 -13.37 68.84 -2.65
N GLN A 654 -12.26 68.17 -2.93
CA GLN A 654 -10.94 68.44 -2.33
C GLN A 654 -9.81 68.04 -3.31
N TYR A 655 -8.76 68.88 -3.42
CA TYR A 655 -7.50 68.45 -4.05
C TYR A 655 -6.83 67.34 -3.24
N VAL A 656 -6.10 66.46 -3.94
CA VAL A 656 -5.41 65.30 -3.37
C VAL A 656 -3.96 65.22 -3.84
N SER A 657 -3.10 64.53 -3.08
CA SER A 657 -1.67 64.44 -3.42
C SER A 657 -1.37 63.32 -4.42
N SER A 658 -0.40 63.58 -5.28
CA SER A 658 0.25 62.61 -6.18
C SER A 658 0.70 61.31 -5.47
N ALA A 659 1.06 61.39 -4.19
CA ALA A 659 1.51 60.24 -3.40
C ALA A 659 0.39 59.26 -3.01
N GLY A 660 -0.90 59.62 -3.20
CA GLY A 660 -2.01 58.94 -2.54
C GLY A 660 -2.15 59.33 -1.06
N GLY A 661 -3.19 58.84 -0.39
CA GLY A 661 -3.40 59.11 1.03
C GLY A 661 -4.87 59.06 1.47
N THR A 662 -5.26 60.03 2.29
CA THR A 662 -6.61 60.14 2.87
C THR A 662 -7.17 61.55 2.71
N ALA A 663 -8.43 61.65 2.29
CA ALA A 663 -9.23 62.87 2.29
C ALA A 663 -10.38 62.74 3.30
N TYR A 664 -10.92 63.86 3.77
CA TYR A 664 -11.97 63.89 4.80
C TYR A 664 -13.11 64.83 4.39
N PHE A 665 -14.33 64.30 4.31
CA PHE A 665 -15.50 65.04 3.81
C PHE A 665 -16.62 65.12 4.87
N PRO A 666 -17.00 66.31 5.37
CA PRO A 666 -18.10 66.47 6.30
C PRO A 666 -19.44 66.33 5.59
N THR A 667 -20.26 65.35 5.98
CA THR A 667 -21.55 65.06 5.31
C THR A 667 -22.66 66.06 5.65
N THR A 668 -22.42 67.03 6.53
CA THR A 668 -23.39 68.03 7.01
C THR A 668 -24.13 68.76 5.89
N ALA A 669 -23.45 69.03 4.77
CA ALA A 669 -24.04 69.69 3.59
C ALA A 669 -24.88 68.76 2.70
N LEU A 670 -24.69 67.44 2.79
CA LEU A 670 -25.37 66.45 1.95
C LEU A 670 -26.78 66.14 2.50
N PRO A 671 -27.83 66.16 1.66
CA PRO A 671 -29.11 65.50 1.97
C PRO A 671 -28.95 63.98 2.17
N ALA A 672 -29.93 63.33 2.80
CA ALA A 672 -29.97 61.87 2.82
C ALA A 672 -30.29 61.30 1.41
N GLY A 673 -29.70 60.15 1.07
CA GLY A 673 -29.77 59.54 -0.25
C GLY A 673 -28.44 58.92 -0.69
N SER A 674 -28.40 58.34 -1.89
CA SER A 674 -27.23 57.63 -2.43
C SER A 674 -26.37 58.54 -3.33
N TYR A 675 -25.06 58.43 -3.15
CA TYR A 675 -24.02 59.27 -3.76
C TYR A 675 -22.89 58.41 -4.33
N LYS A 676 -21.94 59.08 -4.99
CA LYS A 676 -20.64 58.50 -5.33
C LYS A 676 -19.51 59.51 -5.18
N LEU A 677 -18.36 58.98 -4.78
CA LEU A 677 -17.06 59.61 -4.94
C LEU A 677 -16.64 59.47 -6.40
N VAL A 678 -15.94 60.47 -6.91
CA VAL A 678 -15.30 60.46 -8.24
C VAL A 678 -13.91 61.07 -8.09
N ILE A 679 -12.87 60.39 -8.57
CA ILE A 679 -11.49 60.91 -8.59
C ILE A 679 -11.10 61.31 -10.01
N PHE A 680 -10.43 62.45 -10.15
CA PHE A 680 -10.14 63.13 -11.41
C PHE A 680 -8.65 63.43 -11.59
N GLN A 681 -8.24 63.61 -12.84
CA GLN A 681 -6.87 63.96 -13.24
C GLN A 681 -6.73 65.47 -13.54
N ASP A 682 -5.57 66.05 -13.19
CA ASP A 682 -5.02 67.31 -13.75
C ASP A 682 -6.00 68.48 -13.91
N ASP A 683 -6.57 68.99 -12.81
CA ASP A 683 -7.56 70.10 -12.77
C ASP A 683 -8.83 69.90 -13.65
N GLY A 684 -8.98 68.73 -14.28
CA GLY A 684 -10.01 68.42 -15.27
C GLY A 684 -11.16 67.60 -14.71
N TYR A 685 -12.16 67.35 -15.56
CA TYR A 685 -13.35 66.55 -15.22
C TYR A 685 -13.32 65.13 -15.84
N THR A 686 -12.15 64.64 -16.24
CA THR A 686 -11.94 63.25 -16.67
C THR A 686 -11.93 62.35 -15.44
N ALA A 687 -13.05 61.69 -15.18
CA ALA A 687 -13.18 60.73 -14.08
C ALA A 687 -12.32 59.50 -14.34
N LEU A 688 -11.42 59.21 -13.41
CA LEU A 688 -10.53 58.03 -13.44
C LEU A 688 -11.18 56.82 -12.77
N ASN A 689 -11.93 57.03 -11.68
CA ASN A 689 -12.61 55.97 -10.92
C ASN A 689 -13.75 56.54 -10.05
N THR A 690 -14.65 55.67 -9.57
CA THR A 690 -15.82 56.05 -8.76
C THR A 690 -16.16 55.01 -7.69
N ASP A 691 -16.63 55.44 -6.51
CA ASP A 691 -17.06 54.57 -5.42
C ASP A 691 -18.42 55.01 -4.83
N PRO A 692 -19.45 54.15 -4.76
CA PRO A 692 -20.79 54.51 -4.28
C PRO A 692 -20.93 54.41 -2.76
N PHE A 693 -21.71 55.32 -2.16
CA PHE A 693 -22.02 55.32 -0.72
C PHE A 693 -23.40 55.96 -0.45
N GLU A 694 -23.94 55.80 0.76
CA GLU A 694 -25.20 56.44 1.17
C GLU A 694 -25.05 57.40 2.36
N ILE A 695 -25.84 58.47 2.37
CA ILE A 695 -26.07 59.32 3.54
C ILE A 695 -27.43 58.99 4.15
N LEU A 696 -27.42 58.57 5.41
CA LEU A 696 -28.60 58.26 6.20
C LEU A 696 -29.04 59.48 7.01
N GLN A 697 -30.35 59.68 7.14
CA GLN A 697 -30.90 60.79 7.92
C GLN A 697 -30.91 60.46 9.42
N ASN A 698 -30.24 61.29 10.22
CA ASN A 698 -30.30 61.26 11.68
C ASN A 698 -30.20 62.69 12.23
N THR A 699 -30.54 62.90 13.50
CA THR A 699 -30.49 64.20 14.20
C THR A 699 -29.17 64.39 14.97
N ALA A 700 -28.16 63.58 14.66
CA ALA A 700 -26.88 63.53 15.37
C ALA A 700 -26.01 64.77 15.09
N VAL A 701 -25.48 65.38 16.16
CA VAL A 701 -24.56 66.53 16.08
C VAL A 701 -23.14 66.06 16.34
N PHE A 702 -22.30 66.14 15.32
CA PHE A 702 -20.87 65.82 15.37
C PHE A 702 -20.05 67.10 15.48
N THR A 703 -18.94 67.05 16.22
CA THR A 703 -18.04 68.18 16.42
C THR A 703 -16.61 67.76 16.03
N ALA A 704 -16.02 68.48 15.08
CA ALA A 704 -14.63 68.28 14.69
C ALA A 704 -13.69 68.43 15.90
N ALA A 705 -12.80 67.47 16.11
CA ALA A 705 -11.97 67.38 17.30
C ALA A 705 -10.64 66.71 16.93
N ALA A 706 -9.60 67.52 16.70
CA ALA A 706 -8.27 67.02 16.33
C ALA A 706 -7.38 66.91 17.57
N GLY A 707 -7.02 65.68 17.95
CA GLY A 707 -6.12 65.46 19.08
C GLY A 707 -5.61 64.02 19.18
N SER A 708 -4.42 63.88 19.75
CA SER A 708 -3.88 62.58 20.16
C SER A 708 -4.39 62.26 21.56
N TYR A 709 -4.93 61.07 21.76
CA TYR A 709 -5.45 60.59 23.03
C TYR A 709 -4.79 59.28 23.43
N LYS A 710 -4.44 59.16 24.71
CA LYS A 710 -3.87 57.96 25.31
C LYS A 710 -4.96 57.12 25.98
N ILE A 711 -5.04 55.84 25.64
CA ILE A 711 -6.04 54.92 26.18
C ILE A 711 -5.71 54.56 27.64
N THR A 712 -6.70 54.70 28.53
CA THR A 712 -6.54 54.50 29.98
C THR A 712 -7.10 53.17 30.50
N ALA A 713 -8.07 52.58 29.80
CA ALA A 713 -8.57 51.23 30.08
C ALA A 713 -7.54 50.15 29.73
N SER A 714 -7.64 48.97 30.35
CA SER A 714 -6.83 47.78 30.01
C SER A 714 -7.02 47.35 28.55
N ALA A 715 -8.28 47.32 28.11
CA ALA A 715 -8.70 47.20 26.72
C ALA A 715 -9.97 48.05 26.51
N LEU A 716 -10.09 48.70 25.35
CA LEU A 716 -11.18 49.61 24.99
C LEU A 716 -11.83 49.18 23.67
N ASN A 717 -13.12 48.83 23.75
CA ASN A 717 -13.93 48.42 22.59
C ASN A 717 -14.08 49.54 21.56
N VAL A 718 -13.73 49.22 20.31
CA VAL A 718 -13.95 50.04 19.12
C VAL A 718 -15.23 49.58 18.43
N ARG A 719 -16.18 50.51 18.21
CA ARG A 719 -17.53 50.23 17.70
C ARG A 719 -17.81 50.86 16.33
N SER A 720 -18.72 50.26 15.56
CA SER A 720 -19.14 50.76 14.24
C SER A 720 -19.90 52.08 14.33
N TYR A 721 -20.64 52.27 15.41
CA TYR A 721 -21.36 53.49 15.77
C TYR A 721 -21.40 53.66 17.31
N PRO A 722 -21.46 54.88 17.86
CA PRO A 722 -21.57 55.12 19.30
C PRO A 722 -22.75 54.41 19.94
N VAL A 723 -22.52 53.77 21.09
CA VAL A 723 -23.49 52.99 21.89
C VAL A 723 -24.06 51.75 21.17
N THR A 724 -24.76 51.91 20.05
CA THR A 724 -25.54 50.84 19.38
C THR A 724 -24.73 50.01 18.38
N GLY A 725 -23.57 50.49 17.92
CA GLY A 725 -22.77 49.76 16.94
C GLY A 725 -22.05 48.55 17.53
N SER A 726 -21.96 47.47 16.74
CA SER A 726 -21.16 46.27 17.05
C SER A 726 -19.70 46.62 17.37
N VAL A 727 -19.10 45.87 18.29
CA VAL A 727 -17.65 45.93 18.52
C VAL A 727 -16.94 45.17 17.39
N TYR A 728 -15.88 45.74 16.82
CA TYR A 728 -15.08 45.09 15.78
C TYR A 728 -13.56 45.37 15.90
N GLY A 729 -13.13 45.93 17.02
CA GLY A 729 -11.73 46.17 17.33
C GLY A 729 -11.51 46.51 18.80
N LEU A 730 -10.23 46.53 19.20
CA LEU A 730 -9.76 46.94 20.51
C LEU A 730 -8.61 47.94 20.34
N TYR A 731 -8.49 48.86 21.28
CA TYR A 731 -7.22 49.49 21.64
C TYR A 731 -6.84 49.08 23.07
N TYR A 732 -5.55 49.05 23.39
CA TYR A 732 -5.02 48.61 24.67
C TYR A 732 -4.41 49.76 25.49
N GLN A 733 -4.18 49.50 26.78
CA GLN A 733 -3.70 50.54 27.69
C GLN A 733 -2.37 51.16 27.25
N ASN A 734 -2.29 52.48 27.31
CA ASN A 734 -1.18 53.33 26.86
C ASN A 734 -1.01 53.51 25.35
N GLU A 735 -1.82 52.87 24.50
CA GLU A 735 -1.82 53.19 23.07
C GLU A 735 -2.26 54.64 22.84
N ILE A 736 -1.64 55.30 21.85
CA ILE A 736 -1.95 56.67 21.45
C ILE A 736 -2.73 56.61 20.15
N VAL A 737 -3.95 57.16 20.16
CA VAL A 737 -4.88 57.16 19.03
C VAL A 737 -5.16 58.59 18.58
N SER A 738 -5.25 58.80 17.27
CA SER A 738 -5.76 60.04 16.71
C SER A 738 -7.28 60.03 16.76
N VAL A 739 -7.87 61.00 17.44
CA VAL A 739 -9.30 61.34 17.31
C VAL A 739 -9.41 62.51 16.34
N TYR A 740 -10.37 62.43 15.41
CA TYR A 740 -10.61 63.47 14.40
C TYR A 740 -11.99 64.13 14.47
N GLU A 741 -12.98 63.45 15.05
CA GLU A 741 -14.29 64.02 15.41
C GLU A 741 -14.84 63.40 16.69
N THR A 742 -15.78 64.10 17.32
CA THR A 742 -16.51 63.62 18.50
C THR A 742 -18.02 63.71 18.30
N TYR A 743 -18.72 62.79 18.96
CA TYR A 743 -20.18 62.74 19.03
C TYR A 743 -20.60 62.64 20.50
N GLN A 744 -21.59 63.45 20.90
CA GLN A 744 -22.24 63.30 22.20
C GLN A 744 -23.63 62.71 21.99
N THR A 745 -23.91 61.59 22.66
CA THR A 745 -25.22 60.93 22.62
C THR A 745 -26.28 61.78 23.32
N GLU A 746 -27.56 61.52 23.05
CA GLU A 746 -28.68 62.10 23.82
C GLU A 746 -28.59 61.75 25.32
N SER A 747 -27.98 60.62 25.66
CA SER A 747 -27.63 60.21 27.03
C SER A 747 -26.36 60.89 27.59
N GLY A 748 -25.84 61.92 26.93
CA GLY A 748 -24.70 62.73 27.37
C GLY A 748 -23.32 62.07 27.23
N SER A 749 -23.22 60.84 26.71
CA SER A 749 -21.97 60.09 26.59
C SER A 749 -21.13 60.60 25.42
N LEU A 750 -19.87 60.97 25.68
CA LEU A 750 -18.95 61.44 24.65
C LEU A 750 -18.18 60.29 24.01
N TRP A 751 -18.19 60.24 22.68
CA TRP A 751 -17.48 59.28 21.85
C TRP A 751 -16.56 60.01 20.86
N GLY A 752 -15.40 59.43 20.58
CA GLY A 752 -14.44 59.92 19.59
C GLY A 752 -14.29 58.94 18.44
N ARG A 753 -14.19 59.46 17.20
CA ARG A 753 -13.90 58.67 16.00
C ARG A 753 -12.39 58.61 15.79
N THR A 754 -11.90 57.39 15.68
CA THR A 754 -10.50 57.03 15.41
C THR A 754 -10.40 56.29 14.08
N ASP A 755 -9.17 56.04 13.61
CA ASP A 755 -8.90 55.26 12.40
C ASP A 755 -9.46 53.83 12.44
N LEU A 756 -9.59 53.22 13.62
CA LEU A 756 -10.23 51.90 13.76
C LEU A 756 -11.74 51.97 13.96
N GLY A 757 -12.32 53.10 14.41
CA GLY A 757 -13.76 53.25 14.66
C GLY A 757 -14.11 54.15 15.85
N TRP A 758 -15.31 54.01 16.41
CA TRP A 758 -15.78 54.82 17.54
C TRP A 758 -15.32 54.26 18.90
N ILE A 759 -14.71 55.09 19.73
CA ILE A 759 -14.32 54.78 21.12
C ILE A 759 -15.06 55.69 22.11
N SER A 760 -15.25 55.23 23.35
CA SER A 760 -15.80 56.07 24.43
C SER A 760 -14.70 56.92 25.06
N MET A 761 -14.89 58.24 25.07
CA MET A 761 -13.87 59.19 25.56
C MET A 761 -13.70 59.15 27.09
N SER A 762 -14.62 58.49 27.81
CA SER A 762 -14.46 58.18 29.24
C SER A 762 -13.21 57.33 29.56
N TYR A 763 -12.62 56.68 28.55
CA TYR A 763 -11.45 55.81 28.67
C TYR A 763 -10.25 56.28 27.83
N ALA A 764 -10.25 57.56 27.42
CA ALA A 764 -9.20 58.18 26.61
C ALA A 764 -8.88 59.58 27.14
N ALA A 765 -7.65 59.80 27.63
CA ALA A 765 -7.17 61.11 28.08
C ALA A 765 -6.32 61.77 26.97
N PRO A 766 -6.20 63.10 26.89
CA PRO A 766 -5.20 63.74 26.01
C PRO A 766 -3.79 63.16 26.28
N ALA A 767 -3.04 62.89 25.20
CA ALA A 767 -1.74 62.23 25.23
C ALA A 767 -0.57 63.16 25.59
#